data_AF-A0A8C4N954-F1
#
_entry.id   AF-A0A8C4N954-F1
#
_cell.length_a   1.000
_cell.length_b   1.000
_cell.length_c   1.000
_cell.angle_alpha   90.00
_cell.angle_beta   90.00
_cell.angle_gamma   90.00
#
_symmetry.space_group_name_H-M   'P 1'
#
loop_
_entity.id
_entity.type
_entity.pdbx_description
1 polymer ?
#
loop_
_entity_poly.entity_id
_entity_poly.type
_entity_poly.pdbx_seq_one_letter_code
_entity_poly.pdbx_strand_id
1 'polypeptide(L)'
;MVVKGSISGEVAETTLEFTPSIPPFVQPVMMSETRESNQVDSNISVSFEKNTQEKAKSVLINGMLDTEESPQSETGNDDSLDKSTEATKLAPADHLWATIAEGAVQLRMERNGPNSEPPELVHEMLLKSVQLYGDLPALKWKEGNDWTSLTFTDYYQLARSVAKSFLKLGLERFHGVGILGFNSPRWFVSDIGAIMAGGFAVGIYTTNSPEACQYVAENCKANIIVVENDKQLQKIIQVWPQLPHLKAIVQYSGELKDNVENVYLWSDFIEMGKDVDDSRLDKVMASQKANQCCTLIYTSGTTGEPKGVMLSHDNITWTARRLMQVLKIGSAHEMQQQSISYLPLSHIAAQMCDIWLCAMLGATTNFASPDALKGTLVNTMKEVRPTVFFGVPRVWEKIMEKIKVANASSGFLKRSLVSWGQKVGLEANIAAMKGESPPWSYGLAHSLIFKNIRQALGLDRCNICYVGAAPIAPETLEYFLSFDIPIYELYGMSESTGPQNMNVKDSHRIGSCGRPIPGFSLKLSNPDEEQNGEVCFWGRHVFMGYLSMEENTRNTLDEEGWLHSGDLGNIDDDGFLTITGRIKELIITAGGENIPPLLIEHSVKTELPFISNAMLIGDKRKFLSILLTLKCQVNESTGEPQDELSDDVVAFFRKIGSNSTRVSEVLSSSDPVVNCAIAEGIERVNQKATSNAQRVQKWDVLPQDFSIVGGELGPTLKLKRPAVLKKNCDRINNLYCDLTPTSSS
;
A
#
# COMPACT_ATOMS: atom_id res chain seq x y z
N MET A 1 -36.33 5.87 56.84
CA MET A 1 -36.31 4.54 57.47
C MET A 1 -35.08 3.82 56.92
N VAL A 2 -34.14 3.50 57.80
CA VAL A 2 -32.76 3.12 57.52
C VAL A 2 -32.67 1.63 57.26
N VAL A 3 -31.99 1.21 56.18
CA VAL A 3 -31.27 -0.08 56.15
C VAL A 3 -29.96 0.10 55.37
N LYS A 4 -28.84 -0.04 56.09
CA LYS A 4 -27.48 -0.22 55.60
C LYS A 4 -27.29 -1.68 55.19
N GLY A 5 -26.48 -1.94 54.16
CA GLY A 5 -26.04 -3.28 53.79
C GLY A 5 -24.81 -3.23 52.89
N SER A 6 -23.64 -3.21 53.52
CA SER A 6 -22.31 -3.39 52.94
C SER A 6 -22.10 -4.82 52.45
N ILE A 7 -21.51 -4.99 51.26
CA ILE A 7 -20.94 -6.27 50.81
C ILE A 7 -19.53 -6.00 50.27
N SER A 8 -18.57 -6.55 51.00
CA SER A 8 -17.18 -6.81 50.63
C SER A 8 -17.11 -7.99 49.65
N GLY A 9 -16.36 -7.85 48.57
CA GLY A 9 -16.00 -8.94 47.66
C GLY A 9 -14.49 -8.93 47.42
N GLU A 10 -13.84 -10.02 47.81
CA GLU A 10 -12.41 -10.25 47.76
C GLU A 10 -11.83 -10.20 46.34
N VAL A 11 -10.68 -9.54 46.21
CA VAL A 11 -9.81 -9.60 45.04
C VAL A 11 -8.93 -10.83 45.20
N ALA A 12 -9.18 -11.87 44.40
CA ALA A 12 -8.29 -13.01 44.28
C ALA A 12 -7.12 -12.66 43.34
N GLU A 13 -5.99 -12.25 43.91
CA GLU A 13 -4.70 -12.24 43.22
C GLU A 13 -4.28 -13.68 42.94
N THR A 14 -4.32 -14.09 41.67
CA THR A 14 -3.71 -15.36 41.23
C THR A 14 -2.36 -15.06 40.62
N THR A 15 -1.31 -15.24 41.42
CA THR A 15 0.09 -15.16 41.01
C THR A 15 0.45 -16.43 40.22
N LEU A 16 0.65 -16.30 38.90
CA LEU A 16 1.17 -17.39 38.07
C LEU A 16 2.70 -17.31 38.02
N GLU A 17 3.35 -18.16 38.83
CA GLU A 17 4.79 -18.43 38.75
C GLU A 17 5.10 -19.27 37.50
N PHE A 18 5.83 -18.70 36.55
CA PHE A 18 6.43 -19.45 35.44
C PHE A 18 7.79 -20.00 35.86
N THR A 19 7.86 -21.31 36.10
CA THR A 19 9.12 -22.07 36.12
C THR A 19 9.38 -22.63 34.72
N PRO A 20 10.56 -22.40 34.10
CA PRO A 20 10.88 -23.00 32.81
C PRO A 20 11.36 -24.44 33.03
N SER A 21 10.57 -25.41 32.56
CA SER A 21 10.95 -26.81 32.44
C SER A 21 11.83 -27.00 31.20
N ILE A 22 13.05 -27.50 31.42
CA ILE A 22 14.03 -27.86 30.39
C ILE A 22 13.73 -29.31 29.94
N PRO A 23 13.49 -29.59 28.64
CA PRO A 23 13.41 -30.97 28.16
C PRO A 23 14.83 -31.57 28.00
N PRO A 24 15.02 -32.88 28.28
CA PRO A 24 16.34 -33.50 28.25
C PRO A 24 16.83 -33.73 26.82
N PHE A 25 18.15 -33.55 26.66
CA PHE A 25 18.93 -33.88 25.47
C PHE A 25 18.83 -35.36 25.11
N VAL A 26 18.46 -35.67 23.87
CA VAL A 26 18.65 -36.99 23.26
C VAL A 26 20.02 -37.02 22.58
N GLN A 27 20.91 -37.87 23.08
CA GLN A 27 22.20 -38.18 22.44
C GLN A 27 21.99 -39.02 21.17
N PRO A 28 22.77 -38.79 20.10
CA PRO A 28 22.75 -39.67 18.93
C PRO A 28 23.54 -40.96 19.22
N VAL A 29 22.92 -42.10 18.88
CA VAL A 29 23.52 -43.42 18.91
C VAL A 29 24.62 -43.51 17.85
N MET A 30 25.84 -43.79 18.31
CA MET A 30 26.96 -44.27 17.50
C MET A 30 26.66 -45.71 17.05
N MET A 31 26.59 -45.95 15.74
CA MET A 31 26.83 -47.27 15.17
C MET A 31 28.01 -47.17 14.20
N SER A 32 29.13 -47.71 14.68
CA SER A 32 30.27 -48.12 13.89
C SER A 32 29.95 -49.45 13.19
N GLU A 33 30.16 -49.55 11.88
CA GLU A 33 30.58 -50.82 11.28
C GLU A 33 31.36 -50.59 9.98
N THR A 34 32.65 -50.92 10.10
CA THR A 34 33.58 -51.57 9.17
C THR A 34 33.38 -51.49 7.65
N ARG A 35 34.47 -50.99 7.04
CA ARG A 35 34.89 -51.15 5.65
C ARG A 35 34.81 -52.60 5.16
N GLU A 36 34.29 -52.78 3.94
CA GLU A 36 34.87 -53.70 2.97
C GLU A 36 34.85 -53.06 1.58
N SER A 37 36.00 -53.13 0.94
CA SER A 37 36.33 -52.60 -0.38
C SER A 37 35.88 -53.56 -1.48
N ASN A 38 35.37 -53.04 -2.60
CA ASN A 38 35.84 -53.43 -3.92
C ASN A 38 35.50 -52.38 -4.99
N GLN A 39 36.52 -52.11 -5.80
CA GLN A 39 36.56 -51.20 -6.95
C GLN A 39 35.53 -51.58 -8.03
N VAL A 40 35.09 -50.61 -8.83
CA VAL A 40 35.53 -50.42 -10.24
C VAL A 40 34.79 -49.23 -10.87
N ASP A 41 35.59 -48.33 -11.44
CA ASP A 41 35.39 -47.39 -12.55
C ASP A 41 34.16 -46.46 -12.63
N SER A 42 34.42 -45.15 -12.58
CA SER A 42 34.65 -44.42 -13.82
C SER A 42 35.13 -42.99 -13.54
N ASN A 43 36.02 -42.56 -14.41
CA ASN A 43 36.93 -41.45 -14.26
C ASN A 43 36.47 -40.31 -15.18
N ILE A 44 36.82 -39.07 -14.79
CA ILE A 44 37.14 -37.91 -15.65
C ILE A 44 36.17 -36.72 -15.62
N SER A 45 36.63 -35.76 -14.82
CA SER A 45 36.55 -34.30 -14.87
C SER A 45 36.64 -33.63 -16.25
N VAL A 46 35.97 -32.48 -16.42
CA VAL A 46 36.54 -31.32 -17.15
C VAL A 46 36.03 -30.01 -16.55
N SER A 47 36.96 -29.21 -16.04
CA SER A 47 36.90 -27.77 -15.81
C SER A 47 37.40 -27.01 -17.05
N PHE A 48 36.80 -25.90 -17.46
CA PHE A 48 37.52 -24.86 -18.24
C PHE A 48 36.89 -23.46 -18.10
N GLU A 49 37.74 -22.50 -17.74
CA GLU A 49 37.54 -21.04 -17.81
C GLU A 49 38.00 -20.48 -19.17
N LYS A 50 37.36 -19.36 -19.57
CA LYS A 50 37.86 -18.19 -20.35
C LYS A 50 38.44 -18.48 -21.77
N ASN A 51 38.18 -17.73 -22.84
CA ASN A 51 38.22 -16.27 -22.95
C ASN A 51 37.84 -15.81 -24.39
N THR A 52 37.43 -14.53 -24.48
CA THR A 52 37.63 -13.56 -25.60
C THR A 52 36.95 -13.68 -26.99
N GLN A 53 36.12 -12.64 -27.22
CA GLN A 53 36.16 -11.62 -28.30
C GLN A 53 35.75 -11.93 -29.76
N GLU A 54 34.73 -11.16 -30.18
CA GLU A 54 34.66 -10.30 -31.38
C GLU A 54 35.16 -10.82 -32.74
N LYS A 55 34.25 -10.99 -33.71
CA LYS A 55 34.04 -10.03 -34.84
C LYS A 55 33.13 -10.58 -35.95
N ALA A 56 32.17 -9.72 -36.29
CA ALA A 56 31.85 -9.24 -37.65
C ALA A 56 31.10 -10.12 -38.68
N LYS A 57 29.92 -9.57 -39.03
CA LYS A 57 29.44 -9.17 -40.37
C LYS A 57 28.95 -10.23 -41.37
N SER A 58 27.62 -10.23 -41.51
CA SER A 58 26.83 -9.93 -42.73
C SER A 58 27.44 -10.26 -44.10
N VAL A 59 26.78 -11.15 -44.87
CA VAL A 59 26.55 -11.01 -46.32
C VAL A 59 25.21 -11.68 -46.71
N LEU A 60 24.30 -10.88 -47.26
CA LEU A 60 23.13 -11.25 -48.07
C LEU A 60 23.59 -11.65 -49.48
N ILE A 61 23.04 -12.72 -50.09
CA ILE A 61 22.77 -12.82 -51.53
C ILE A 61 21.55 -13.74 -51.80
N ASN A 62 20.62 -13.23 -52.63
CA ASN A 62 19.45 -13.87 -53.24
C ASN A 62 19.79 -14.79 -54.42
N GLY A 63 18.89 -15.74 -54.75
CA GLY A 63 18.71 -16.32 -56.09
C GLY A 63 18.11 -17.74 -56.02
N MET A 64 16.79 -17.93 -56.14
CA MET A 64 15.96 -18.11 -57.35
C MET A 64 15.94 -19.53 -57.96
N LEU A 65 14.72 -20.11 -57.98
CA LEU A 65 14.09 -21.03 -58.98
C LEU A 65 14.65 -22.48 -59.02
N ASP A 66 13.88 -23.57 -58.89
CA ASP A 66 12.70 -23.94 -59.69
C ASP A 66 11.93 -25.15 -59.10
N THR A 67 10.63 -25.13 -59.40
CA THR A 67 9.53 -26.11 -59.47
C THR A 67 9.72 -27.61 -59.14
N GLU A 68 8.77 -28.15 -58.36
CA GLU A 68 7.98 -29.35 -58.70
C GLU A 68 6.60 -29.35 -57.97
N GLU A 69 5.55 -29.77 -58.68
CA GLU A 69 4.12 -29.61 -58.36
C GLU A 69 3.52 -30.74 -57.48
N SER A 70 2.85 -30.35 -56.37
CA SER A 70 1.51 -30.76 -55.85
C SER A 70 1.21 -32.25 -55.49
N PRO A 71 0.25 -32.59 -54.56
CA PRO A 71 -1.01 -31.90 -54.32
C PRO A 71 -1.44 -31.62 -52.86
N GLN A 72 -2.14 -30.48 -52.77
CA GLN A 72 -3.20 -30.06 -51.85
C GLN A 72 -3.65 -31.02 -50.73
N SER A 73 -3.56 -30.53 -49.49
CA SER A 73 -4.61 -30.71 -48.49
C SER A 73 -4.98 -29.35 -47.91
N GLU A 74 -6.23 -28.94 -48.14
CA GLU A 74 -6.84 -27.75 -47.55
C GLU A 74 -6.87 -27.87 -46.02
N THR A 75 -6.23 -26.92 -45.33
CA THR A 75 -6.67 -26.49 -44.00
C THR A 75 -6.62 -24.97 -44.00
N GLY A 76 -7.78 -24.35 -44.20
CA GLY A 76 -7.93 -22.90 -44.08
C GLY A 76 -7.52 -22.44 -42.69
N ASN A 77 -6.68 -21.40 -42.64
CA ASN A 77 -6.37 -20.66 -41.43
C ASN A 77 -7.65 -20.05 -40.88
N ASP A 78 -8.04 -20.50 -39.69
CA ASP A 78 -9.08 -19.88 -38.87
C ASP A 78 -8.48 -18.70 -38.08
N ASP A 79 -8.17 -17.62 -38.79
CA ASP A 79 -7.81 -16.31 -38.21
C ASP A 79 -9.07 -15.45 -37.94
N SER A 80 -10.25 -16.03 -38.17
CA SER A 80 -11.55 -15.33 -38.16
C SER A 80 -12.34 -15.57 -36.88
N LEU A 81 -12.18 -16.74 -36.22
CA LEU A 81 -12.86 -16.99 -34.95
C LEU A 81 -12.25 -16.20 -33.79
N ASP A 82 -10.93 -16.00 -33.73
CA ASP A 82 -10.27 -15.37 -32.56
C ASP A 82 -10.58 -13.86 -32.43
N LYS A 83 -10.61 -13.15 -33.57
CA LYS A 83 -11.05 -11.73 -33.63
C LYS A 83 -12.52 -11.54 -33.29
N SER A 84 -13.37 -12.54 -33.55
CA SER A 84 -14.81 -12.47 -33.28
C SER A 84 -15.11 -12.56 -31.79
N THR A 85 -14.35 -13.35 -31.04
CA THR A 85 -14.48 -13.50 -29.58
C THR A 85 -13.94 -12.29 -28.81
N GLU A 86 -12.84 -11.67 -29.26
CA GLU A 86 -12.34 -10.42 -28.66
C GLU A 86 -13.30 -9.25 -28.89
N ALA A 87 -13.89 -9.12 -30.08
CA ALA A 87 -14.86 -8.09 -30.40
C ALA A 87 -16.12 -8.14 -29.51
N THR A 88 -16.51 -9.32 -29.03
CA THR A 88 -17.63 -9.46 -28.08
C THR A 88 -17.30 -9.06 -26.64
N LYS A 89 -16.02 -8.96 -26.26
CA LYS A 89 -15.62 -8.64 -24.86
C LYS A 89 -15.42 -7.16 -24.58
N LEU A 90 -15.30 -6.34 -25.63
CA LEU A 90 -15.13 -4.89 -25.51
C LEU A 90 -16.36 -4.14 -25.99
N ALA A 91 -16.73 -3.07 -25.29
CA ALA A 91 -17.66 -2.09 -25.82
C ALA A 91 -16.94 -1.24 -26.89
N PRO A 92 -17.64 -0.77 -27.94
CA PRO A 92 -17.08 0.21 -28.87
C PRO A 92 -16.59 1.46 -28.13
N ALA A 93 -15.40 1.93 -28.45
CA ALA A 93 -14.82 3.14 -27.88
C ALA A 93 -13.77 3.75 -28.81
N ASP A 94 -13.86 5.06 -29.02
CA ASP A 94 -12.96 5.82 -29.92
C ASP A 94 -11.95 6.70 -29.15
N HIS A 95 -12.01 6.68 -27.81
CA HIS A 95 -11.21 7.53 -26.94
C HIS A 95 -10.48 6.73 -25.87
N LEU A 96 -9.27 7.16 -25.50
CA LEU A 96 -8.45 6.55 -24.45
C LEU A 96 -8.94 6.85 -23.02
N TRP A 97 -9.96 7.70 -22.89
CA TRP A 97 -10.53 8.11 -21.63
C TRP A 97 -12.04 8.35 -21.76
N ALA A 98 -12.74 8.27 -20.63
CA ALA A 98 -14.16 8.55 -20.47
C ALA A 98 -14.39 9.15 -19.07
N THR A 99 -15.46 9.92 -18.90
CA THR A 99 -15.88 10.47 -17.59
C THR A 99 -17.32 10.15 -17.23
N ILE A 100 -18.05 9.49 -18.14
CA ILE A 100 -19.44 9.07 -17.94
C ILE A 100 -19.48 7.64 -17.39
N ALA A 101 -20.49 7.35 -16.57
CA ALA A 101 -20.61 6.07 -15.85
C ALA A 101 -20.73 4.87 -16.81
N GLU A 102 -21.51 5.00 -17.88
CA GLU A 102 -21.75 3.95 -18.88
C GLU A 102 -20.63 3.85 -19.93
N GLY A 103 -19.65 4.76 -19.85
CA GLY A 103 -18.59 4.93 -20.84
C GLY A 103 -17.67 3.71 -20.95
N ALA A 104 -17.02 3.61 -22.10
CA ALA A 104 -15.98 2.63 -22.37
C ALA A 104 -14.75 3.35 -22.95
N VAL A 105 -13.59 2.73 -22.81
CA VAL A 105 -12.33 3.29 -23.33
C VAL A 105 -11.69 2.37 -24.36
N GLN A 106 -10.97 2.96 -25.30
CA GLN A 106 -10.04 2.23 -26.14
C GLN A 106 -8.89 1.74 -25.26
N LEU A 107 -8.68 0.43 -25.23
CA LEU A 107 -7.57 -0.14 -24.47
C LEU A 107 -6.25 0.13 -25.19
N ARG A 108 -5.21 0.42 -24.39
CA ARG A 108 -3.83 0.68 -24.83
C ARG A 108 -3.10 -0.64 -25.16
N MET A 109 -3.64 -1.37 -26.13
CA MET A 109 -3.16 -2.69 -26.57
C MET A 109 -2.01 -2.55 -27.59
N GLU A 110 -1.11 -3.52 -27.59
CA GLU A 110 -0.04 -3.64 -28.60
C GLU A 110 -0.16 -4.95 -29.36
N ARG A 111 0.54 -5.06 -30.51
CA ARG A 111 0.51 -6.27 -31.34
C ARG A 111 1.19 -7.48 -30.70
N ASN A 112 2.21 -7.25 -29.87
CA ASN A 112 3.04 -8.29 -29.27
C ASN A 112 3.36 -7.93 -27.82
N GLY A 113 3.87 -8.92 -27.07
CA GLY A 113 4.33 -8.71 -25.70
C GLY A 113 3.20 -8.59 -24.66
N PRO A 114 3.52 -8.15 -23.44
CA PRO A 114 2.56 -8.07 -22.32
C PRO A 114 1.25 -7.34 -22.61
N ASN A 115 1.29 -6.34 -23.49
CA ASN A 115 0.15 -5.51 -23.85
C ASN A 115 -0.79 -6.15 -24.89
N SER A 116 -0.40 -7.28 -25.50
CA SER A 116 -1.21 -8.02 -26.48
C SER A 116 -2.18 -9.02 -25.87
N GLU A 117 -2.08 -9.30 -24.56
CA GLU A 117 -2.89 -10.33 -23.91
C GLU A 117 -4.39 -9.99 -23.90
N PRO A 118 -5.29 -10.96 -24.11
CA PRO A 118 -6.72 -10.69 -24.22
C PRO A 118 -7.28 -10.04 -22.95
N PRO A 119 -8.11 -8.98 -23.07
CA PRO A 119 -8.81 -8.36 -21.95
C PRO A 119 -9.73 -9.34 -21.21
N GLU A 120 -9.86 -9.16 -19.90
CA GLU A 120 -10.63 -10.05 -19.04
C GLU A 120 -11.49 -9.28 -18.03
N LEU A 121 -12.69 -9.80 -17.76
CA LEU A 121 -13.56 -9.26 -16.72
C LEU A 121 -13.18 -9.81 -15.33
N VAL A 122 -13.35 -8.98 -14.30
CA VAL A 122 -13.08 -9.36 -12.90
C VAL A 122 -13.79 -10.67 -12.49
N HIS A 123 -15.05 -10.87 -12.90
CA HIS A 123 -15.78 -12.10 -12.57
C HIS A 123 -15.25 -13.34 -13.32
N GLU A 124 -14.71 -13.18 -14.54
CA GLU A 124 -14.06 -14.25 -15.28
C GLU A 124 -12.73 -14.63 -14.62
N MET A 125 -11.94 -13.63 -14.21
CA MET A 125 -10.69 -13.83 -13.47
C MET A 125 -10.95 -14.63 -12.19
N LEU A 126 -11.95 -14.24 -11.39
CA LEU A 126 -12.28 -14.97 -10.17
C LEU A 126 -12.77 -16.40 -10.46
N LEU A 127 -13.57 -16.59 -11.50
CA LEU A 127 -14.02 -17.93 -11.89
C LEU A 127 -12.84 -18.84 -12.28
N LYS A 128 -11.84 -18.32 -12.98
CA LYS A 128 -10.59 -19.06 -13.26
C LYS A 128 -9.85 -19.42 -11.98
N SER A 129 -9.78 -18.51 -11.01
CA SER A 129 -9.20 -18.81 -9.70
C SER A 129 -9.95 -19.93 -8.98
N VAL A 130 -11.29 -19.96 -9.04
CA VAL A 130 -12.10 -21.05 -8.48
C VAL A 130 -11.81 -22.38 -9.18
N GLN A 131 -11.71 -22.38 -10.51
CA GLN A 131 -11.39 -23.59 -11.28
C GLN A 131 -10.01 -24.16 -10.93
N LEU A 132 -9.04 -23.30 -10.62
CA LEU A 132 -7.68 -23.71 -10.28
C LEU A 132 -7.51 -24.04 -8.80
N TYR A 133 -8.17 -23.31 -7.90
CA TYR A 133 -7.86 -23.26 -6.47
C TYR A 133 -9.11 -23.43 -5.58
N GLY A 134 -10.21 -23.96 -6.12
CA GLY A 134 -11.54 -23.96 -5.48
C GLY A 134 -11.57 -24.42 -4.03
N ASP A 135 -10.83 -25.48 -3.70
CA ASP A 135 -10.79 -26.07 -2.35
C ASP A 135 -9.78 -25.40 -1.41
N LEU A 136 -8.92 -24.51 -1.92
CA LEU A 136 -7.94 -23.80 -1.10
C LEU A 136 -8.61 -22.64 -0.33
N PRO A 137 -8.14 -22.33 0.88
CA PRO A 137 -8.67 -21.20 1.65
C PRO A 137 -8.33 -19.87 0.98
N ALA A 138 -9.35 -19.10 0.65
CA ALA A 138 -9.21 -17.76 0.07
C ALA A 138 -9.17 -16.68 1.15
N LEU A 139 -10.10 -16.73 2.10
CA LEU A 139 -10.31 -15.69 3.12
C LEU A 139 -10.27 -16.28 4.51
N LYS A 140 -9.60 -15.63 5.47
CA LYS A 140 -9.53 -16.04 6.88
C LYS A 140 -9.73 -14.86 7.81
N TRP A 141 -10.58 -15.01 8.82
CA TRP A 141 -10.83 -14.00 9.85
C TRP A 141 -11.00 -14.65 11.21
N LYS A 142 -11.00 -13.83 12.27
CA LYS A 142 -11.28 -14.31 13.62
C LYS A 142 -12.74 -14.12 14.01
N GLU A 143 -13.33 -15.14 14.61
CA GLU A 143 -14.58 -15.07 15.36
C GLU A 143 -14.27 -15.42 16.82
N GLY A 144 -14.29 -14.42 17.70
CA GLY A 144 -13.71 -14.56 19.03
C GLY A 144 -12.20 -14.82 18.93
N ASN A 145 -11.76 -15.98 19.42
CA ASN A 145 -10.35 -16.39 19.38
C ASN A 145 -10.03 -17.38 18.26
N ASP A 146 -11.04 -17.90 17.56
CA ASP A 146 -10.87 -18.96 16.56
C ASP A 146 -10.80 -18.39 15.15
N TRP A 147 -9.97 -18.99 14.32
CA TRP A 147 -9.85 -18.63 12.91
C TRP A 147 -10.89 -19.38 12.08
N THR A 148 -11.73 -18.63 11.39
CA THR A 148 -12.71 -19.12 10.40
C THR A 148 -12.19 -18.84 9.00
N SER A 149 -12.60 -19.66 8.01
CA SER A 149 -12.18 -19.51 6.63
C SER A 149 -13.28 -19.73 5.61
N LEU A 150 -13.14 -19.10 4.44
CA LEU A 150 -13.87 -19.44 3.21
C LEU A 150 -12.88 -19.99 2.18
N THR A 151 -13.26 -21.06 1.49
CA THR A 151 -12.54 -21.52 0.29
C THR A 151 -12.77 -20.56 -0.89
N PHE A 152 -12.01 -20.70 -1.98
CA PHE A 152 -12.29 -19.95 -3.20
C PHE A 152 -13.70 -20.25 -3.75
N THR A 153 -14.14 -21.50 -3.67
CA THR A 153 -15.51 -21.88 -4.05
C THR A 153 -16.54 -21.18 -3.18
N ASP A 154 -16.38 -21.20 -1.85
CA ASP A 154 -17.33 -20.52 -0.93
C ASP A 154 -17.34 -19.01 -1.15
N TYR A 155 -16.16 -18.41 -1.35
CA TYR A 155 -16.02 -16.98 -1.60
C TYR A 155 -16.78 -16.57 -2.86
N TYR A 156 -16.63 -17.32 -3.96
CA TYR A 156 -17.34 -17.08 -5.21
C TYR A 156 -18.85 -17.23 -5.06
N GLN A 157 -19.33 -18.28 -4.39
CA GLN A 157 -20.77 -18.50 -4.19
C GLN A 157 -21.40 -17.44 -3.28
N LEU A 158 -20.68 -16.98 -2.26
CA LEU A 158 -21.14 -15.89 -1.40
C LEU A 158 -21.18 -14.57 -2.18
N ALA A 159 -20.18 -14.27 -3.01
CA ALA A 159 -20.20 -13.09 -3.87
C ALA A 159 -21.37 -13.11 -4.87
N ARG A 160 -21.68 -14.27 -5.48
CA ARG A 160 -22.88 -14.43 -6.32
C ARG A 160 -24.18 -14.21 -5.54
N SER A 161 -24.27 -14.74 -4.33
CA SER A 161 -25.44 -14.54 -3.45
C SER A 161 -25.63 -13.06 -3.12
N VAL A 162 -24.55 -12.36 -2.76
CA VAL A 162 -24.55 -10.92 -2.53
C VAL A 162 -24.97 -10.14 -3.78
N ALA A 163 -24.45 -10.50 -4.96
CA ALA A 163 -24.83 -9.87 -6.23
C ALA A 163 -26.34 -10.01 -6.51
N LYS A 164 -26.89 -11.21 -6.28
CA LYS A 164 -28.34 -11.48 -6.40
C LYS A 164 -29.16 -10.64 -5.43
N SER A 165 -28.71 -10.53 -4.19
CA SER A 165 -29.35 -9.66 -3.19
C SER A 165 -29.31 -8.18 -3.59
N PHE A 166 -28.20 -7.68 -4.16
CA PHE A 166 -28.16 -6.32 -4.70
C PHE A 166 -29.15 -6.13 -5.86
N LEU A 167 -29.28 -7.10 -6.78
CA LEU A 167 -30.28 -7.06 -7.85
C LEU A 167 -31.72 -7.11 -7.32
N LYS A 168 -31.97 -7.76 -6.18
CA LYS A 168 -33.27 -7.78 -5.50
C LYS A 168 -33.59 -6.42 -4.86
N LEU A 169 -32.60 -5.78 -4.23
CA LEU A 169 -32.71 -4.42 -3.68
C LEU A 169 -32.76 -3.34 -4.78
N GLY A 170 -32.64 -3.73 -6.04
CA GLY A 170 -32.83 -2.84 -7.18
C GLY A 170 -31.57 -2.09 -7.61
N LEU A 171 -30.38 -2.64 -7.36
CA LEU A 171 -29.15 -2.11 -7.96
C LEU A 171 -29.28 -2.05 -9.48
N GLU A 172 -29.08 -0.85 -10.03
CA GLU A 172 -29.02 -0.61 -11.46
C GLU A 172 -27.58 -0.70 -11.97
N ARG A 173 -27.42 -1.01 -13.27
CA ARG A 173 -26.09 -0.98 -13.88
C ARG A 173 -25.47 0.41 -13.75
N PHE A 174 -24.16 0.47 -13.58
CA PHE A 174 -23.38 1.71 -13.48
C PHE A 174 -23.82 2.65 -12.34
N HIS A 175 -24.46 2.11 -11.29
CA HIS A 175 -24.73 2.81 -10.04
C HIS A 175 -23.84 2.25 -8.93
N GLY A 176 -23.50 3.11 -7.97
CA GLY A 176 -22.60 2.74 -6.88
C GLY A 176 -23.23 1.80 -5.85
N VAL A 177 -22.42 0.85 -5.38
CA VAL A 177 -22.58 0.21 -4.07
C VAL A 177 -21.49 0.77 -3.17
N GLY A 178 -21.87 1.63 -2.23
CA GLY A 178 -20.95 2.18 -1.23
C GLY A 178 -20.61 1.13 -0.18
N ILE A 179 -19.34 0.96 0.17
CA ILE A 179 -18.90 -0.01 1.18
C ILE A 179 -18.11 0.74 2.26
N LEU A 180 -18.75 0.94 3.42
CA LEU A 180 -18.25 1.73 4.54
C LEU A 180 -17.97 0.83 5.75
N GLY A 181 -16.73 0.37 5.86
CA GLY A 181 -16.30 -0.53 6.92
C GLY A 181 -14.82 -0.87 6.87
N PHE A 182 -14.33 -1.47 7.95
CA PHE A 182 -12.99 -2.04 7.99
C PHE A 182 -12.90 -3.34 7.18
N ASN A 183 -11.66 -3.77 6.93
CA ASN A 183 -11.35 -4.95 6.15
C ASN A 183 -12.02 -6.19 6.75
N SER A 184 -12.83 -6.88 5.95
CA SER A 184 -13.54 -8.08 6.37
C SER A 184 -13.94 -8.92 5.15
N PRO A 185 -14.30 -10.21 5.35
CA PRO A 185 -14.85 -11.03 4.27
C PRO A 185 -16.11 -10.41 3.66
N ARG A 186 -16.95 -9.76 4.48
CA ARG A 186 -18.18 -9.08 4.05
C ARG A 186 -17.88 -7.91 3.12
N TRP A 187 -16.84 -7.12 3.42
CA TRP A 187 -16.34 -6.08 2.52
C TRP A 187 -15.95 -6.68 1.16
N PHE A 188 -15.18 -7.76 1.17
CA PHE A 188 -14.69 -8.45 -0.04
C PHE A 188 -15.82 -9.01 -0.92
N VAL A 189 -16.84 -9.64 -0.32
CA VAL A 189 -17.97 -10.18 -1.11
C VAL A 189 -18.92 -9.09 -1.57
N SER A 190 -19.03 -7.96 -0.84
CA SER A 190 -19.78 -6.79 -1.29
C SER A 190 -19.13 -6.12 -2.49
N ASP A 191 -17.81 -5.99 -2.50
CA ASP A 191 -17.04 -5.42 -3.63
C ASP A 191 -17.24 -6.25 -4.90
N ILE A 192 -16.91 -7.55 -4.85
CA ILE A 192 -17.07 -8.44 -6.00
C ILE A 192 -18.54 -8.61 -6.37
N GLY A 193 -19.44 -8.70 -5.40
CA GLY A 193 -20.88 -8.84 -5.62
C GLY A 193 -21.48 -7.62 -6.34
N ALA A 194 -21.03 -6.41 -6.01
CA ALA A 194 -21.44 -5.18 -6.71
C ALA A 194 -21.01 -5.21 -8.19
N ILE A 195 -19.76 -5.63 -8.44
CA ILE A 195 -19.22 -5.78 -9.80
C ILE A 195 -19.99 -6.86 -10.58
N MET A 196 -20.24 -8.03 -9.97
CA MET A 196 -21.02 -9.10 -10.62
C MET A 196 -22.45 -8.67 -10.97
N ALA A 197 -23.07 -7.84 -10.14
CA ALA A 197 -24.38 -7.25 -10.38
C ALA A 197 -24.36 -6.07 -11.38
N GLY A 198 -23.19 -5.72 -11.94
CA GLY A 198 -23.03 -4.69 -12.96
C GLY A 198 -23.04 -3.25 -12.44
N GLY A 199 -22.95 -3.07 -11.12
CA GLY A 199 -22.76 -1.76 -10.48
C GLY A 199 -21.28 -1.45 -10.25
N PHE A 200 -21.00 -0.30 -9.66
CA PHE A 200 -19.65 0.06 -9.23
C PHE A 200 -19.41 -0.38 -7.79
N ALA A 201 -18.28 -1.04 -7.53
CA ALA A 201 -17.78 -1.16 -6.18
C ALA A 201 -17.15 0.18 -5.74
N VAL A 202 -17.59 0.72 -4.59
CA VAL A 202 -17.16 2.03 -4.11
C VAL A 202 -16.79 1.98 -2.63
N GLY A 203 -15.50 1.90 -2.33
CA GLY A 203 -15.03 1.94 -0.95
C GLY A 203 -15.13 3.34 -0.33
N ILE A 204 -15.69 3.44 0.88
CA ILE A 204 -15.80 4.69 1.64
C ILE A 204 -15.00 4.55 2.94
N TYR A 205 -14.12 5.51 3.23
CA TYR A 205 -13.28 5.47 4.43
C TYR A 205 -14.14 5.56 5.71
N THR A 206 -13.87 4.69 6.68
CA THR A 206 -14.55 4.68 7.98
C THR A 206 -14.34 5.95 8.80
N THR A 207 -13.32 6.74 8.44
CA THR A 207 -12.97 8.03 9.03
C THR A 207 -13.68 9.22 8.39
N ASN A 208 -14.43 9.02 7.29
CA ASN A 208 -15.17 10.10 6.65
C ASN A 208 -16.28 10.63 7.57
N SER A 209 -16.53 11.94 7.48
CA SER A 209 -17.71 12.59 8.07
C SER A 209 -18.98 12.22 7.29
N PRO A 210 -20.17 12.43 7.85
CA PRO A 210 -21.43 12.26 7.13
C PRO A 210 -21.46 13.00 5.77
N GLU A 211 -20.98 14.23 5.72
CA GLU A 211 -20.94 15.07 4.50
C GLU A 211 -19.98 14.49 3.45
N ALA A 212 -18.81 14.00 3.87
CA ALA A 212 -17.89 13.33 2.97
C ALA A 212 -18.45 11.99 2.45
N CYS A 213 -19.24 11.28 3.27
CA CYS A 213 -19.97 10.09 2.81
C CYS A 213 -21.07 10.47 1.81
N GLN A 214 -21.82 11.54 2.07
CA GLN A 214 -22.85 12.07 1.17
C GLN A 214 -22.26 12.38 -0.20
N TYR A 215 -21.16 13.15 -0.24
CA TYR A 215 -20.51 13.52 -1.49
C TYR A 215 -20.16 12.31 -2.35
N VAL A 216 -19.53 11.30 -1.74
CA VAL A 216 -19.15 10.06 -2.43
C VAL A 216 -20.39 9.32 -2.94
N ALA A 217 -21.42 9.16 -2.10
CA ALA A 217 -22.65 8.46 -2.45
C ALA A 217 -23.45 9.19 -3.55
N GLU A 218 -23.48 10.52 -3.54
CA GLU A 218 -24.13 11.32 -4.55
C GLU A 218 -23.38 11.26 -5.89
N ASN A 219 -22.05 11.41 -5.88
CA ASN A 219 -21.23 11.41 -7.09
C ASN A 219 -21.29 10.07 -7.85
N CYS A 220 -21.29 8.92 -7.14
CA CYS A 220 -21.47 7.61 -7.78
C CYS A 220 -22.93 7.17 -7.94
N LYS A 221 -23.89 8.05 -7.64
CA LYS A 221 -25.33 7.74 -7.63
C LYS A 221 -25.63 6.44 -6.89
N ALA A 222 -25.10 6.29 -5.68
CA ALA A 222 -25.18 5.05 -4.92
C ALA A 222 -26.63 4.58 -4.78
N ASN A 223 -26.91 3.34 -5.18
CA ASN A 223 -28.20 2.69 -4.97
C ASN A 223 -28.26 1.97 -3.62
N ILE A 224 -27.12 1.47 -3.16
CA ILE A 224 -27.03 0.67 -1.93
C ILE A 224 -25.78 1.10 -1.19
N ILE A 225 -25.86 1.21 0.14
CA ILE A 225 -24.67 1.36 0.98
C ILE A 225 -24.60 0.22 1.98
N VAL A 226 -23.49 -0.50 1.97
CA VAL A 226 -23.15 -1.54 2.92
C VAL A 226 -22.30 -0.91 4.02
N VAL A 227 -22.73 -1.02 5.28
CA VAL A 227 -22.08 -0.44 6.45
C VAL A 227 -21.70 -1.51 7.46
N GLU A 228 -20.56 -1.32 8.13
CA GLU A 228 -20.09 -2.30 9.11
C GLU A 228 -21.03 -2.44 10.31
N ASN A 229 -21.36 -1.33 10.96
CA ASN A 229 -22.03 -1.32 12.25
C ASN A 229 -22.87 -0.05 12.40
N ASP A 230 -23.62 0.03 13.50
CA ASP A 230 -24.52 1.14 13.80
C ASP A 230 -23.82 2.51 13.73
N LYS A 231 -22.56 2.62 14.18
CA LYS A 231 -21.81 3.90 14.09
C LYS A 231 -21.69 4.39 12.65
N GLN A 232 -21.45 3.49 11.71
CA GLN A 232 -21.35 3.85 10.28
C GLN A 232 -22.75 4.04 9.66
N LEU A 233 -23.73 3.24 10.08
CA LEU A 233 -25.14 3.39 9.69
C LEU A 233 -25.66 4.80 10.00
N GLN A 234 -25.45 5.28 11.22
CA GLN A 234 -25.95 6.58 11.65
C GLN A 234 -25.38 7.75 10.82
N LYS A 235 -24.14 7.64 10.31
CA LYS A 235 -23.59 8.66 9.41
C LYS A 235 -24.37 8.76 8.11
N ILE A 236 -24.79 7.63 7.55
CA ILE A 236 -25.54 7.59 6.29
C ILE A 236 -26.99 8.02 6.53
N ILE A 237 -27.63 7.57 7.63
CA ILE A 237 -28.99 7.99 7.98
C ILE A 237 -29.10 9.52 8.07
N GLN A 238 -28.11 10.19 8.66
CA GLN A 238 -28.08 11.65 8.76
C GLN A 238 -28.15 12.36 7.41
N VAL A 239 -27.64 11.75 6.35
CA VAL A 239 -27.56 12.35 5.00
C VAL A 239 -28.47 11.68 3.97
N TRP A 240 -29.15 10.58 4.30
CA TRP A 240 -30.04 9.86 3.38
C TRP A 240 -31.09 10.77 2.71
N PRO A 241 -31.73 11.75 3.38
CA PRO A 241 -32.67 12.65 2.69
C PRO A 241 -32.08 13.42 1.50
N GLN A 242 -30.75 13.53 1.42
CA GLN A 242 -30.02 14.19 0.34
C GLN A 242 -29.49 13.21 -0.73
N LEU A 243 -29.80 11.91 -0.63
CA LEU A 243 -29.32 10.85 -1.52
C LEU A 243 -30.49 10.28 -2.34
N PRO A 244 -30.91 10.94 -3.44
CA PRO A 244 -32.13 10.56 -4.17
C PRO A 244 -32.07 9.20 -4.85
N HIS A 245 -30.86 8.67 -5.08
CA HIS A 245 -30.65 7.37 -5.69
C HIS A 245 -30.55 6.22 -4.68
N LEU A 246 -30.41 6.52 -3.37
CA LEU A 246 -30.18 5.51 -2.35
C LEU A 246 -31.48 4.77 -2.01
N LYS A 247 -31.50 3.48 -2.36
CA LYS A 247 -32.65 2.58 -2.20
C LYS A 247 -32.60 1.79 -0.90
N ALA A 248 -31.41 1.42 -0.43
CA ALA A 248 -31.26 0.58 0.76
C ALA A 248 -29.91 0.74 1.47
N ILE A 249 -29.87 0.42 2.77
CA ILE A 249 -28.64 0.28 3.55
C ILE A 249 -28.56 -1.13 4.14
N VAL A 250 -27.38 -1.75 4.12
CA VAL A 250 -27.16 -3.09 4.69
C VAL A 250 -26.11 -3.01 5.80
N GLN A 251 -26.49 -3.33 7.04
CA GLN A 251 -25.56 -3.43 8.17
C GLN A 251 -25.09 -4.87 8.36
N TYR A 252 -23.77 -5.08 8.50
CA TYR A 252 -23.21 -6.43 8.53
C TYR A 252 -22.58 -6.90 9.84
N SER A 253 -22.56 -6.06 10.86
CA SER A 253 -22.11 -6.37 12.21
C SER A 253 -22.99 -5.67 13.25
N GLY A 254 -23.26 -6.37 14.36
CA GLY A 254 -24.15 -5.91 15.42
C GLY A 254 -25.65 -5.97 15.06
N GLU A 255 -26.49 -5.57 16.00
CA GLU A 255 -27.94 -5.53 15.85
C GLU A 255 -28.40 -4.19 15.27
N LEU A 256 -29.57 -4.17 14.61
CA LEU A 256 -30.25 -2.92 14.26
C LEU A 256 -30.95 -2.39 15.51
N LYS A 257 -30.57 -1.19 15.94
CA LYS A 257 -31.17 -0.54 17.11
C LYS A 257 -32.56 0.02 16.82
N ASP A 258 -32.75 0.48 15.58
CA ASP A 258 -33.97 1.11 15.12
C ASP A 258 -34.52 0.33 13.92
N ASN A 259 -35.83 0.14 13.86
CA ASN A 259 -36.48 -0.42 12.69
C ASN A 259 -36.71 0.68 11.64
N VAL A 260 -35.68 0.91 10.82
CA VAL A 260 -35.70 1.91 9.74
C VAL A 260 -36.06 1.20 8.44
N GLU A 261 -37.05 1.74 7.72
CA GLU A 261 -37.46 1.21 6.42
C GLU A 261 -36.26 1.16 5.45
N ASN A 262 -36.16 0.08 4.67
CA ASN A 262 -35.06 -0.17 3.72
C ASN A 262 -33.66 -0.26 4.35
N VAL A 263 -33.58 -0.50 5.67
CA VAL A 263 -32.35 -0.90 6.36
C VAL A 263 -32.43 -2.38 6.73
N TYR A 264 -31.42 -3.14 6.32
CA TYR A 264 -31.41 -4.60 6.47
C TYR A 264 -30.19 -5.08 7.24
N LEU A 265 -30.36 -6.13 8.04
CA LEU A 265 -29.23 -6.93 8.51
C LEU A 265 -28.67 -7.78 7.37
N TRP A 266 -27.39 -8.10 7.47
CA TRP A 266 -26.70 -8.96 6.49
C TRP A 266 -27.39 -10.30 6.26
N SER A 267 -27.92 -10.93 7.31
CA SER A 267 -28.65 -12.20 7.19
C SER A 267 -29.88 -12.06 6.29
N ASP A 268 -30.68 -11.02 6.50
CA ASP A 268 -31.91 -10.77 5.76
C ASP A 268 -31.59 -10.39 4.32
N PHE A 269 -30.56 -9.55 4.14
CA PHE A 269 -30.03 -9.17 2.83
C PHE A 269 -29.62 -10.40 2.01
N ILE A 270 -28.88 -11.35 2.59
CA ILE A 270 -28.48 -12.58 1.88
C ILE A 270 -29.70 -13.45 1.55
N GLU A 271 -30.66 -13.56 2.47
CA GLU A 271 -31.89 -14.35 2.25
C GLU A 271 -32.71 -13.82 1.07
N MET A 272 -32.83 -12.49 0.95
CA MET A 272 -33.57 -11.83 -0.14
C MET A 272 -33.04 -12.19 -1.54
N GLY A 273 -31.74 -12.50 -1.66
CA GLY A 273 -31.12 -12.88 -2.92
C GLY A 273 -31.56 -14.26 -3.43
N LYS A 274 -32.07 -15.14 -2.57
CA LYS A 274 -32.48 -16.50 -2.96
C LYS A 274 -33.64 -16.51 -3.96
N ASP A 275 -34.50 -15.48 -3.92
CA ASP A 275 -35.62 -15.31 -4.86
C ASP A 275 -35.18 -14.92 -6.28
N VAL A 276 -33.92 -14.49 -6.45
CA VAL A 276 -33.40 -14.10 -7.76
C VAL A 276 -32.90 -15.36 -8.47
N ASP A 277 -33.30 -15.55 -9.72
CA ASP A 277 -32.82 -16.66 -10.53
C ASP A 277 -31.35 -16.44 -10.96
N ASP A 278 -30.54 -17.51 -10.97
CA ASP A 278 -29.13 -17.43 -11.37
C ASP A 278 -28.95 -16.93 -12.80
N SER A 279 -29.88 -17.27 -13.71
CA SER A 279 -29.83 -16.80 -15.10
C SER A 279 -29.99 -15.29 -15.22
N ARG A 280 -30.64 -14.62 -14.26
CA ARG A 280 -30.71 -13.15 -14.22
C ARG A 280 -29.34 -12.56 -13.95
N LEU A 281 -28.61 -13.08 -12.95
CA LEU A 281 -27.25 -12.64 -12.65
C LEU A 281 -26.30 -12.96 -13.80
N ASP A 282 -26.38 -14.16 -14.37
CA ASP A 282 -25.51 -14.59 -15.47
C ASP A 282 -25.69 -13.71 -16.73
N LYS A 283 -26.93 -13.29 -17.03
CA LYS A 283 -27.19 -12.30 -18.09
C LYS A 283 -26.56 -10.95 -17.80
N VAL A 284 -26.60 -10.48 -16.56
CA VAL A 284 -25.97 -9.22 -16.17
C VAL A 284 -24.46 -9.31 -16.33
N MET A 285 -23.81 -10.35 -15.80
CA MET A 285 -22.37 -10.57 -15.97
C MET A 285 -21.97 -10.66 -17.44
N ALA A 286 -22.69 -11.42 -18.26
CA ALA A 286 -22.41 -11.55 -19.69
C ALA A 286 -22.59 -10.23 -20.49
N SER A 287 -23.36 -9.27 -19.95
CA SER A 287 -23.57 -7.96 -20.59
C SER A 287 -22.45 -6.95 -20.34
N GLN A 288 -21.58 -7.22 -19.37
CA GLN A 288 -20.45 -6.35 -19.02
C GLN A 288 -19.34 -6.46 -20.07
N LYS A 289 -18.45 -5.46 -20.12
CA LYS A 289 -17.33 -5.39 -21.06
C LYS A 289 -16.05 -5.03 -20.33
N ALA A 290 -14.92 -5.59 -20.76
CA ALA A 290 -13.65 -5.45 -20.03
C ALA A 290 -13.15 -4.00 -19.98
N ASN A 291 -13.49 -3.17 -20.96
CA ASN A 291 -13.13 -1.75 -21.04
C ASN A 291 -14.17 -0.79 -20.44
N GLN A 292 -15.13 -1.29 -19.66
CA GLN A 292 -16.07 -0.49 -18.88
C GLN A 292 -15.65 -0.44 -17.40
N CYS A 293 -16.05 0.63 -16.71
CA CYS A 293 -15.74 0.86 -15.30
C CYS A 293 -16.39 -0.20 -14.40
N CYS A 294 -15.64 -0.74 -13.45
CA CYS A 294 -16.16 -1.68 -12.45
C CYS A 294 -15.96 -1.21 -11.00
N THR A 295 -14.98 -0.35 -10.73
CA THR A 295 -14.70 0.17 -9.39
C THR A 295 -14.34 1.64 -9.43
N LEU A 296 -14.75 2.36 -8.38
CA LEU A 296 -14.46 3.77 -8.19
C LEU A 296 -13.58 3.95 -6.96
N ILE A 297 -12.42 4.57 -7.16
CA ILE A 297 -11.48 4.89 -6.08
C ILE A 297 -11.50 6.40 -5.85
N TYR A 298 -12.05 6.81 -4.71
CA TYR A 298 -12.07 8.24 -4.35
C TYR A 298 -10.75 8.68 -3.76
N THR A 299 -10.11 9.65 -4.41
CA THR A 299 -8.85 10.25 -3.94
C THR A 299 -9.10 11.63 -3.37
N SER A 300 -8.53 11.91 -2.19
CA SER A 300 -8.45 13.28 -1.68
C SER A 300 -7.21 13.92 -2.30
N GLY A 301 -7.42 14.78 -3.30
CA GLY A 301 -6.36 15.63 -3.83
C GLY A 301 -5.91 16.68 -2.81
N THR A 302 -4.82 17.38 -3.11
CA THR A 302 -4.27 18.40 -2.20
C THR A 302 -5.16 19.65 -2.07
N THR A 303 -6.12 19.89 -2.97
CA THR A 303 -6.79 21.21 -3.05
C THR A 303 -8.30 21.19 -3.40
N GLY A 304 -9.04 20.07 -3.26
CA GLY A 304 -10.46 20.06 -3.64
C GLY A 304 -11.26 18.83 -3.18
N GLU A 305 -12.53 18.79 -3.61
CA GLU A 305 -13.45 17.66 -3.41
C GLU A 305 -12.85 16.33 -3.91
N PRO A 306 -13.17 15.19 -3.27
CA PRO A 306 -12.64 13.90 -3.68
C PRO A 306 -12.96 13.56 -5.14
N LYS A 307 -12.00 13.01 -5.88
CA LYS A 307 -12.22 12.63 -7.29
C LYS A 307 -12.46 11.12 -7.41
N GLY A 308 -13.55 10.72 -8.06
CA GLY A 308 -13.85 9.32 -8.34
C GLY A 308 -13.04 8.79 -9.52
N VAL A 309 -11.89 8.16 -9.27
CA VAL A 309 -11.06 7.50 -10.28
C VAL A 309 -11.80 6.29 -10.83
N MET A 310 -12.12 6.29 -12.13
CA MET A 310 -12.80 5.19 -12.80
C MET A 310 -11.81 4.15 -13.28
N LEU A 311 -11.90 2.93 -12.74
CA LEU A 311 -11.07 1.81 -13.13
C LEU A 311 -11.93 0.75 -13.83
N SER A 312 -11.51 0.39 -15.04
CA SER A 312 -12.13 -0.67 -15.83
C SER A 312 -11.81 -2.05 -15.29
N HIS A 313 -12.57 -3.07 -15.71
CA HIS A 313 -12.20 -4.45 -15.42
C HIS A 313 -10.79 -4.77 -15.93
N ASP A 314 -10.44 -4.31 -17.14
CA ASP A 314 -9.13 -4.54 -17.74
C ASP A 314 -8.01 -3.88 -16.92
N ASN A 315 -8.22 -2.65 -16.44
CA ASN A 315 -7.26 -1.98 -15.57
C ASN A 315 -6.90 -2.88 -14.37
N ILE A 316 -7.91 -3.48 -13.73
CA ILE A 316 -7.75 -4.33 -12.55
C ILE A 316 -7.09 -5.67 -12.91
N THR A 317 -7.68 -6.43 -13.83
CA THR A 317 -7.26 -7.81 -14.13
C THR A 317 -5.88 -7.83 -14.80
N TRP A 318 -5.60 -6.90 -15.71
CA TRP A 318 -4.31 -6.83 -16.39
C TRP A 318 -3.19 -6.44 -15.42
N THR A 319 -3.39 -5.43 -14.58
CA THR A 319 -2.40 -4.99 -13.59
C THR A 319 -2.05 -6.11 -12.60
N ALA A 320 -3.07 -6.80 -12.05
CA ALA A 320 -2.86 -7.94 -11.17
C ALA A 320 -2.04 -9.06 -11.84
N ARG A 321 -2.30 -9.33 -13.12
CA ARG A 321 -1.54 -10.32 -13.91
C ARG A 321 -0.09 -9.94 -14.11
N ARG A 322 0.19 -8.66 -14.38
CA ARG A 322 1.58 -8.17 -14.51
C ARG A 322 2.34 -8.30 -13.20
N LEU A 323 1.71 -7.97 -12.08
CA LEU A 323 2.30 -8.16 -10.75
C LEU A 323 2.62 -9.63 -10.47
N MET A 324 1.68 -10.54 -10.72
CA MET A 324 1.91 -11.98 -10.55
C MET A 324 3.17 -12.45 -11.31
N GLN A 325 3.33 -12.04 -12.57
CA GLN A 325 4.47 -12.44 -13.40
C GLN A 325 5.79 -11.86 -12.90
N VAL A 326 5.81 -10.59 -12.51
CA VAL A 326 7.03 -9.92 -12.03
C VAL A 326 7.50 -10.47 -10.69
N LEU A 327 6.56 -10.85 -9.81
CA LEU A 327 6.89 -11.44 -8.52
C LEU A 327 7.42 -12.87 -8.62
N LYS A 328 7.29 -13.52 -9.79
CA LYS A 328 7.74 -14.91 -10.05
C LYS A 328 7.23 -15.89 -8.98
N ILE A 329 6.01 -15.69 -8.50
CA ILE A 329 5.39 -16.57 -7.49
C ILE A 329 4.90 -17.83 -8.21
N GLY A 330 5.26 -19.00 -7.66
CA GLY A 330 4.85 -20.30 -8.16
C GLY A 330 3.37 -20.63 -7.91
N SER A 331 2.97 -21.84 -8.26
CA SER A 331 1.58 -22.31 -8.09
C SER A 331 1.16 -22.34 -6.61
N ALA A 332 -0.09 -21.95 -6.32
CA ALA A 332 -0.66 -22.05 -4.97
C ALA A 332 -0.68 -23.49 -4.43
N HIS A 333 -0.76 -24.48 -5.33
CA HIS A 333 -0.72 -25.91 -4.97
C HIS A 333 0.63 -26.34 -4.39
N GLU A 334 1.72 -25.69 -4.80
CA GLU A 334 3.06 -25.94 -4.26
C GLU A 334 3.28 -25.16 -2.97
N MET A 335 2.98 -23.85 -3.00
CA MET A 335 3.12 -22.98 -1.85
C MET A 335 2.10 -21.84 -1.89
N GLN A 336 0.99 -22.04 -1.19
CA GLN A 336 -0.04 -21.02 -1.06
C GLN A 336 0.50 -19.81 -0.28
N GLN A 337 0.46 -18.63 -0.91
CA GLN A 337 0.89 -17.40 -0.28
C GLN A 337 -0.10 -16.98 0.82
N GLN A 338 0.43 -16.35 1.88
CA GLN A 338 -0.35 -15.84 3.01
C GLN A 338 -0.13 -14.33 3.11
N SER A 339 -1.20 -13.57 2.89
CA SER A 339 -1.24 -12.10 3.02
C SER A 339 -2.04 -11.69 4.25
N ILE A 340 -1.82 -10.47 4.75
CA ILE A 340 -2.59 -9.86 5.85
C ILE A 340 -3.26 -8.59 5.33
N SER A 341 -4.59 -8.54 5.43
CA SER A 341 -5.38 -7.38 5.04
C SER A 341 -5.66 -6.50 6.26
N TYR A 342 -5.14 -5.27 6.22
CA TYR A 342 -5.29 -4.27 7.30
C TYR A 342 -5.25 -2.82 6.82
N LEU A 343 -4.82 -2.57 5.58
CA LEU A 343 -4.83 -1.24 4.98
C LEU A 343 -6.22 -0.95 4.41
N PRO A 344 -6.70 0.32 4.44
CA PRO A 344 -8.06 0.63 4.02
C PRO A 344 -8.36 0.18 2.58
N LEU A 345 -9.38 -0.67 2.42
CA LEU A 345 -9.81 -1.19 1.11
C LEU A 345 -10.49 -0.12 0.22
N SER A 346 -10.75 1.07 0.74
CA SER A 346 -11.11 2.25 -0.05
C SER A 346 -9.96 2.77 -0.92
N HIS A 347 -8.75 2.22 -0.78
CA HIS A 347 -7.55 2.59 -1.53
C HIS A 347 -7.13 1.47 -2.50
N ILE A 348 -6.78 1.82 -3.75
CA ILE A 348 -6.45 0.82 -4.78
C ILE A 348 -5.28 -0.10 -4.40
N ALA A 349 -4.27 0.41 -3.71
CA ALA A 349 -3.12 -0.41 -3.30
C ALA A 349 -3.55 -1.60 -2.41
N ALA A 350 -4.50 -1.38 -1.48
CA ALA A 350 -5.02 -2.45 -0.64
C ALA A 350 -5.88 -3.42 -1.46
N GLN A 351 -6.75 -2.92 -2.35
CA GLN A 351 -7.54 -3.80 -3.22
C GLN A 351 -6.65 -4.64 -4.15
N MET A 352 -5.63 -4.03 -4.77
CA MET A 352 -4.71 -4.69 -5.68
C MET A 352 -3.93 -5.80 -4.97
N CYS A 353 -3.38 -5.53 -3.79
CA CYS A 353 -2.64 -6.52 -3.02
C CYS A 353 -3.55 -7.60 -2.40
N ASP A 354 -4.64 -7.19 -1.75
CA ASP A 354 -5.41 -8.06 -0.86
C ASP A 354 -6.53 -8.83 -1.57
N ILE A 355 -7.09 -8.26 -2.64
CA ILE A 355 -8.22 -8.84 -3.41
C ILE A 355 -7.70 -9.39 -4.73
N TRP A 356 -7.21 -8.52 -5.61
CA TRP A 356 -7.02 -8.86 -7.03
C TRP A 356 -5.81 -9.77 -7.26
N LEU A 357 -4.65 -9.41 -6.70
CA LEU A 357 -3.45 -10.22 -6.79
C LEU A 357 -3.62 -11.53 -6.00
N CYS A 358 -4.19 -11.48 -4.80
CA CYS A 358 -4.44 -12.69 -4.01
C CYS A 358 -5.39 -13.67 -4.72
N ALA A 359 -6.46 -13.17 -5.33
CA ALA A 359 -7.37 -14.01 -6.10
C ALA A 359 -6.64 -14.70 -7.27
N MET A 360 -5.83 -13.95 -8.02
CA MET A 360 -5.11 -14.51 -9.17
C MET A 360 -4.04 -15.53 -8.77
N LEU A 361 -3.35 -15.28 -7.65
CA LEU A 361 -2.32 -16.17 -7.11
C LEU A 361 -2.88 -17.41 -6.38
N GLY A 362 -4.19 -17.47 -6.11
CA GLY A 362 -4.74 -18.47 -5.19
C GLY A 362 -4.27 -18.28 -3.74
N ALA A 363 -3.86 -17.07 -3.36
CA ALA A 363 -3.33 -16.77 -2.03
C ALA A 363 -4.45 -16.67 -0.97
N THR A 364 -4.11 -16.90 0.29
CA THR A 364 -5.02 -16.67 1.42
C THR A 364 -4.85 -15.26 1.96
N THR A 365 -5.95 -14.51 2.03
CA THR A 365 -6.01 -13.21 2.69
C THR A 365 -6.51 -13.36 4.12
N ASN A 366 -5.67 -12.98 5.09
CA ASN A 366 -5.97 -13.05 6.52
C ASN A 366 -6.33 -11.66 7.05
N PHE A 367 -7.54 -11.48 7.59
CA PHE A 367 -8.00 -10.19 8.10
C PHE A 367 -7.40 -9.90 9.47
N ALA A 368 -6.71 -8.77 9.61
CA ALA A 368 -6.25 -8.30 10.91
C ALA A 368 -7.40 -7.67 11.71
N SER A 369 -7.23 -7.61 13.02
CA SER A 369 -8.17 -6.90 13.90
C SER A 369 -8.27 -5.41 13.51
N PRO A 370 -9.43 -4.75 13.69
CA PRO A 370 -9.60 -3.32 13.36
C PRO A 370 -8.62 -2.37 14.07
N ASP A 371 -7.99 -2.81 15.16
CA ASP A 371 -6.96 -2.09 15.91
C ASP A 371 -5.52 -2.36 15.43
N ALA A 372 -5.33 -3.05 14.30
CA ALA A 372 -4.01 -3.40 13.76
C ALA A 372 -3.05 -2.19 13.70
N LEU A 373 -3.52 -1.07 13.16
CA LEU A 373 -2.73 0.17 13.04
C LEU A 373 -2.50 0.90 14.38
N LYS A 374 -3.25 0.51 15.43
CA LYS A 374 -3.10 1.00 16.81
C LYS A 374 -2.08 0.21 17.61
N GLY A 375 -1.52 -0.88 17.07
CA GLY A 375 -0.35 -1.54 17.64
C GLY A 375 -0.42 -3.06 17.69
N THR A 376 -1.57 -3.66 17.34
CA THR A 376 -1.81 -5.12 17.41
C THR A 376 -1.38 -5.87 16.15
N LEU A 377 -1.00 -5.18 15.06
CA LEU A 377 -0.62 -5.82 13.79
C LEU A 377 0.45 -6.92 13.94
N VAL A 378 1.47 -6.70 14.76
CA VAL A 378 2.55 -7.69 14.98
C VAL A 378 2.01 -8.98 15.62
N ASN A 379 0.94 -8.92 16.42
CA ASN A 379 0.31 -10.12 16.97
C ASN A 379 -0.33 -10.95 15.86
N THR A 380 -1.09 -10.31 14.96
CA THR A 380 -1.62 -10.97 13.76
C THR A 380 -0.50 -11.54 12.88
N MET A 381 0.59 -10.80 12.69
CA MET A 381 1.74 -11.29 11.91
C MET A 381 2.37 -12.55 12.54
N LYS A 382 2.51 -12.60 13.87
CA LYS A 382 3.03 -13.78 14.58
C LYS A 382 2.13 -15.00 14.44
N GLU A 383 0.82 -14.82 14.41
CA GLU A 383 -0.14 -15.91 14.25
C GLU A 383 -0.21 -16.41 12.81
N VAL A 384 -0.33 -15.49 11.84
CA VAL A 384 -0.48 -15.81 10.42
C VAL A 384 0.84 -16.28 9.80
N ARG A 385 1.97 -15.72 10.26
CA ARG A 385 3.31 -15.88 9.68
C ARG A 385 3.28 -15.67 8.16
N PRO A 386 2.98 -14.44 7.69
CA PRO A 386 2.75 -14.15 6.28
C PRO A 386 3.95 -14.51 5.41
N THR A 387 3.68 -14.86 4.14
CA THR A 387 4.73 -15.11 3.14
C THR A 387 5.00 -13.87 2.28
N VAL A 388 3.99 -12.99 2.19
CA VAL A 388 4.03 -11.68 1.54
C VAL A 388 3.50 -10.64 2.52
N PHE A 389 4.19 -9.50 2.63
CA PHE A 389 3.77 -8.41 3.50
C PHE A 389 3.97 -7.06 2.82
N PHE A 390 2.86 -6.33 2.66
CA PHE A 390 2.87 -4.96 2.15
C PHE A 390 2.54 -4.00 3.28
N GLY A 391 3.33 -2.94 3.44
CA GLY A 391 3.08 -1.91 4.43
C GLY A 391 3.42 -0.52 3.94
N VAL A 392 2.79 0.49 4.53
CA VAL A 392 3.16 1.90 4.31
C VAL A 392 4.38 2.27 5.17
N PRO A 393 5.15 3.33 4.85
CA PRO A 393 6.39 3.68 5.57
C PRO A 393 6.21 3.74 7.09
N ARG A 394 5.11 4.35 7.55
CA ARG A 394 4.81 4.47 8.98
C ARG A 394 4.67 3.14 9.72
N VAL A 395 4.24 2.07 9.04
CA VAL A 395 4.15 0.73 9.62
C VAL A 395 5.56 0.18 9.86
N TRP A 396 6.43 0.28 8.86
CA TRP A 396 7.83 -0.14 8.96
C TRP A 396 8.61 0.66 10.00
N GLU A 397 8.45 1.99 10.03
CA GLU A 397 9.03 2.87 11.05
C GLU A 397 8.62 2.46 12.47
N LYS A 398 7.32 2.21 12.71
CA LYS A 398 6.82 1.77 14.02
C LYS A 398 7.40 0.42 14.43
N ILE A 399 7.56 -0.52 13.49
CA ILE A 399 8.20 -1.81 13.75
C ILE A 399 9.68 -1.59 14.13
N MET A 400 10.39 -0.75 13.37
CA MET A 400 11.78 -0.38 13.64
C MET A 400 11.95 0.28 15.02
N GLU A 401 11.08 1.23 15.37
CA GLU A 401 11.06 1.88 16.70
C GLU A 401 10.90 0.83 17.82
N LYS A 402 9.94 -0.10 17.69
CA LYS A 402 9.74 -1.18 18.66
C LYS A 402 10.97 -2.10 18.80
N ILE A 403 11.62 -2.47 17.70
CA ILE A 403 12.85 -3.29 17.74
C ILE A 403 13.99 -2.52 18.42
N LYS A 404 14.16 -1.23 18.11
CA LYS A 404 15.18 -0.38 18.74
C LYS A 404 14.98 -0.28 20.25
N VAL A 405 13.74 -0.05 20.71
CA VAL A 405 13.40 -0.01 22.14
C VAL A 405 13.70 -1.35 22.80
N ALA A 406 13.25 -2.47 22.21
CA ALA A 406 13.52 -3.81 22.74
C ALA A 406 15.01 -4.14 22.82
N ASN A 407 15.81 -3.69 21.84
CA ASN A 407 17.25 -3.86 21.84
C ASN A 407 17.94 -2.96 22.89
N ALA A 408 17.51 -1.70 23.03
CA ALA A 408 18.07 -0.77 24.01
C ALA A 408 17.91 -1.27 25.46
N SER A 409 16.76 -1.89 25.76
CA SER A 409 16.45 -2.51 27.06
C SER A 409 17.15 -3.85 27.30
N SER A 410 17.94 -4.36 26.34
CA SER A 410 18.65 -5.62 26.48
C SER A 410 20.06 -5.47 27.07
N GLY A 411 20.58 -6.55 27.67
CA GLY A 411 21.93 -6.55 28.25
C GLY A 411 23.05 -6.30 27.24
N PHE A 412 24.19 -5.78 27.70
CA PHE A 412 25.31 -5.35 26.85
C PHE A 412 25.77 -6.41 25.82
N LEU A 413 25.84 -7.67 26.23
CA LEU A 413 26.24 -8.78 25.35
C LEU A 413 25.25 -8.98 24.20
N LYS A 414 23.94 -8.93 24.47
CA LYS A 414 22.89 -9.08 23.46
C LYS A 414 22.90 -7.91 22.48
N ARG A 415 23.08 -6.68 22.97
CA ARG A 415 23.22 -5.48 22.11
C ARG A 415 24.43 -5.58 21.19
N SER A 416 25.57 -6.02 21.72
CA SER A 416 26.80 -6.20 20.94
C SER A 416 26.64 -7.26 19.85
N LEU A 417 25.98 -8.38 20.19
CA LEU A 417 25.67 -9.45 19.25
C LEU A 417 24.74 -8.95 18.13
N VAL A 418 23.66 -8.24 18.47
CA VAL A 418 22.74 -7.63 17.50
C VAL A 418 23.49 -6.67 16.58
N SER A 419 24.31 -5.77 17.12
CA SER A 419 25.09 -4.81 16.33
C SER A 419 26.07 -5.50 15.37
N TRP A 420 26.75 -6.57 15.82
CA TRP A 420 27.57 -7.41 14.95
C TRP A 420 26.74 -8.05 13.83
N GLY A 421 25.57 -8.60 14.15
CA GLY A 421 24.65 -9.18 13.17
C GLY A 421 24.21 -8.17 12.12
N GLN A 422 23.85 -6.95 12.53
CA GLN A 422 23.47 -5.88 11.62
C GLN A 422 24.57 -5.56 10.61
N LYS A 423 25.83 -5.47 11.07
CA LYS A 423 26.98 -5.24 10.18
C LYS A 423 27.13 -6.35 9.15
N VAL A 424 27.07 -7.62 9.60
CA VAL A 424 27.18 -8.80 8.73
C VAL A 424 26.03 -8.86 7.73
N GLY A 425 24.80 -8.58 8.17
CA GLY A 425 23.61 -8.63 7.33
C GLY A 425 23.61 -7.56 6.24
N LEU A 426 24.02 -6.34 6.60
CA LEU A 426 24.13 -5.24 5.64
C LEU A 426 25.23 -5.52 4.60
N GLU A 427 26.41 -5.98 5.04
CA GLU A 427 27.51 -6.37 4.15
C GLU A 427 27.09 -7.49 3.18
N ALA A 428 26.42 -8.53 3.68
CA ALA A 428 25.93 -9.65 2.87
C ALA A 428 24.90 -9.21 1.82
N ASN A 429 23.96 -8.35 2.19
CA ASN A 429 22.91 -7.89 1.28
C ASN A 429 23.46 -6.92 0.21
N ILE A 430 24.39 -6.05 0.57
CA ILE A 430 25.09 -5.19 -0.40
C ILE A 430 25.94 -6.04 -1.37
N ALA A 431 26.63 -7.06 -0.87
CA ALA A 431 27.35 -8.01 -1.73
C ALA A 431 26.40 -8.72 -2.70
N ALA A 432 25.24 -9.18 -2.22
CA ALA A 432 24.22 -9.82 -3.05
C ALA A 432 23.70 -8.88 -4.16
N MET A 433 23.47 -7.59 -3.87
CA MET A 433 23.07 -6.59 -4.88
C MET A 433 24.14 -6.40 -5.98
N LYS A 434 25.41 -6.66 -5.68
CA LYS A 434 26.54 -6.61 -6.63
C LYS A 434 26.80 -7.94 -7.34
N GLY A 435 26.05 -8.99 -7.02
CA GLY A 435 26.31 -10.35 -7.50
C GLY A 435 27.53 -11.02 -6.84
N GLU A 436 27.97 -10.52 -5.68
CA GLU A 436 29.09 -11.03 -4.90
C GLU A 436 28.61 -12.06 -3.86
N SER A 437 29.54 -12.91 -3.39
CA SER A 437 29.23 -13.90 -2.33
C SER A 437 29.14 -13.24 -0.95
N PRO A 438 28.23 -13.69 -0.06
CA PRO A 438 28.12 -13.15 1.28
C PRO A 438 29.35 -13.52 2.15
N PRO A 439 29.66 -12.76 3.21
CA PRO A 439 30.71 -13.10 4.15
C PRO A 439 30.41 -14.44 4.84
N TRP A 440 31.44 -15.21 5.18
CA TRP A 440 31.29 -16.51 5.84
C TRP A 440 30.52 -16.44 7.18
N SER A 441 30.58 -15.28 7.85
CA SER A 441 29.87 -14.99 9.10
C SER A 441 28.35 -14.86 8.93
N TYR A 442 27.86 -14.73 7.69
CA TYR A 442 26.43 -14.58 7.39
C TYR A 442 25.61 -15.78 7.90
N GLY A 443 26.08 -17.01 7.68
CA GLY A 443 25.38 -18.21 8.17
C GLY A 443 25.24 -18.23 9.70
N LEU A 444 26.26 -17.73 10.40
CA LEU A 444 26.25 -17.61 11.86
C LEU A 444 25.28 -16.50 12.32
N ALA A 445 25.33 -15.33 11.69
CA ALA A 445 24.41 -14.22 11.98
C ALA A 445 22.95 -14.61 11.69
N HIS A 446 22.72 -15.37 10.62
CA HIS A 446 21.40 -15.91 10.28
C HIS A 446 20.84 -16.80 11.39
N SER A 447 21.64 -17.76 11.87
CA SER A 447 21.19 -18.70 12.91
C SER A 447 21.02 -18.04 14.29
N LEU A 448 21.87 -17.08 14.66
CA LEU A 448 21.86 -16.48 16.00
C LEU A 448 20.90 -15.29 16.13
N ILE A 449 20.71 -14.52 15.05
CA ILE A 449 20.07 -13.20 15.11
C ILE A 449 18.90 -13.11 14.13
N PHE A 450 19.15 -13.25 12.82
CA PHE A 450 18.13 -12.94 11.80
C PHE A 450 16.90 -13.84 11.94
N LYS A 451 17.11 -15.15 12.14
CA LYS A 451 16.03 -16.11 12.38
C LYS A 451 15.15 -15.70 13.56
N ASN A 452 15.74 -15.31 14.68
CA ASN A 452 15.02 -14.94 15.90
C ASN A 452 14.24 -13.62 15.72
N ILE A 453 14.83 -12.63 15.04
CA ILE A 453 14.16 -11.35 14.77
C ILE A 453 12.99 -11.55 13.81
N ARG A 454 13.19 -12.29 12.72
CA ARG A 454 12.12 -12.61 11.76
C ARG A 454 10.99 -13.37 12.44
N GLN A 455 11.29 -14.35 13.30
CA GLN A 455 10.28 -15.06 14.10
C GLN A 455 9.54 -14.14 15.08
N ALA A 456 10.25 -13.25 15.77
CA ALA A 456 9.65 -12.29 16.69
C ALA A 456 8.73 -11.28 15.99
N LEU A 457 8.88 -11.06 14.68
CA LEU A 457 7.99 -10.24 13.87
C LEU A 457 6.89 -11.05 13.15
N GLY A 458 7.01 -12.38 13.13
CA GLY A 458 6.17 -13.25 12.27
C GLY A 458 6.59 -13.26 10.79
N LEU A 459 7.75 -12.71 10.45
CA LEU A 459 8.28 -12.61 9.08
C LEU A 459 9.26 -13.74 8.73
N ASP A 460 9.27 -14.83 9.49
CA ASP A 460 10.21 -15.93 9.30
C ASP A 460 9.88 -16.82 8.08
N ARG A 461 8.65 -16.72 7.56
CA ARG A 461 8.23 -17.29 6.27
C ARG A 461 8.10 -16.24 5.18
N CYS A 462 8.28 -14.97 5.51
CA CYS A 462 8.06 -13.85 4.60
C CYS A 462 9.29 -13.64 3.74
N ASN A 463 9.14 -13.82 2.43
CA ASN A 463 10.21 -13.63 1.44
C ASN A 463 9.98 -12.41 0.54
N ILE A 464 8.82 -11.76 0.72
CA ILE A 464 8.38 -10.65 -0.11
C ILE A 464 7.86 -9.55 0.82
N CYS A 465 8.67 -8.51 1.05
CA CYS A 465 8.28 -7.34 1.83
C CYS A 465 8.27 -6.11 0.92
N TYR A 466 7.14 -5.42 0.85
CA TYR A 466 6.98 -4.23 0.03
C TYR A 466 6.60 -3.00 0.85
N VAL A 467 7.01 -1.85 0.35
CA VAL A 467 6.60 -0.53 0.83
C VAL A 467 6.15 0.36 -0.33
N GLY A 468 5.10 1.14 -0.10
CA GLY A 468 4.61 2.09 -1.09
C GLY A 468 3.64 3.09 -0.51
N ALA A 469 2.91 3.77 -1.41
CA ALA A 469 2.00 4.88 -1.14
C ALA A 469 2.67 6.18 -0.67
N ALA A 470 3.80 6.16 0.03
CA ALA A 470 4.55 7.36 0.42
C ALA A 470 6.07 7.07 0.43
N PRO A 471 6.92 8.11 0.33
CA PRO A 471 8.37 7.95 0.46
C PRO A 471 8.76 7.36 1.82
N ILE A 472 9.78 6.51 1.82
CA ILE A 472 10.37 5.90 3.02
C ILE A 472 11.82 6.37 3.20
N ALA A 473 12.30 6.41 4.44
CA ALA A 473 13.69 6.71 4.75
C ALA A 473 14.63 5.63 4.21
N PRO A 474 15.70 5.97 3.49
CA PRO A 474 16.78 5.02 3.17
C PRO A 474 17.30 4.31 4.42
N GLU A 475 17.41 5.02 5.54
CA GLU A 475 17.86 4.47 6.83
C GLU A 475 16.91 3.39 7.36
N THR A 476 15.61 3.49 7.07
CA THR A 476 14.65 2.46 7.46
C THR A 476 14.85 1.20 6.61
N LEU A 477 15.05 1.36 5.29
CA LEU A 477 15.33 0.24 4.38
C LEU A 477 16.63 -0.46 4.78
N GLU A 478 17.71 0.28 4.98
CA GLU A 478 19.00 -0.25 5.42
C GLU A 478 18.91 -0.95 6.78
N TYR A 479 18.10 -0.43 7.70
CA TYR A 479 17.90 -1.04 9.02
C TYR A 479 17.29 -2.45 8.90
N PHE A 480 16.23 -2.62 8.10
CA PHE A 480 15.63 -3.94 7.90
C PHE A 480 16.52 -4.86 7.05
N LEU A 481 17.19 -4.30 6.05
CA LEU A 481 18.18 -5.02 5.25
C LEU A 481 19.32 -5.56 6.12
N SER A 482 19.76 -4.82 7.14
CA SER A 482 20.76 -5.26 8.11
C SER A 482 20.34 -6.50 8.92
N PHE A 483 19.03 -6.79 8.98
CA PHE A 483 18.46 -7.98 9.60
C PHE A 483 18.04 -9.05 8.59
N ASP A 484 18.51 -8.96 7.35
CA ASP A 484 18.18 -9.89 6.28
C ASP A 484 16.66 -9.87 5.96
N ILE A 485 16.06 -8.68 6.04
CA ILE A 485 14.66 -8.42 5.67
C ILE A 485 14.68 -7.34 4.58
N PRO A 486 14.88 -7.71 3.30
CA PRO A 486 14.85 -6.74 2.22
C PRO A 486 13.41 -6.22 2.04
N ILE A 487 13.25 -4.90 2.10
CA ILE A 487 11.99 -4.21 1.82
C ILE A 487 12.13 -3.54 0.46
N TYR A 488 11.24 -3.88 -0.46
CA TYR A 488 11.26 -3.36 -1.82
C TYR A 488 10.29 -2.19 -1.96
N GLU A 489 10.77 -1.06 -2.48
CA GLU A 489 9.91 0.07 -2.79
C GLU A 489 9.13 -0.15 -4.08
N LEU A 490 7.88 0.30 -4.11
CA LEU A 490 7.05 0.40 -5.30
C LEU A 490 6.42 1.79 -5.39
N TYR A 491 6.20 2.25 -6.62
CA TYR A 491 5.61 3.55 -6.91
C TYR A 491 4.42 3.42 -7.85
N GLY A 492 3.43 4.28 -7.63
CA GLY A 492 2.20 4.35 -8.40
C GLY A 492 1.10 5.12 -7.67
N MET A 493 -0.03 5.29 -8.34
CA MET A 493 -1.15 6.11 -7.89
C MET A 493 -2.50 5.47 -8.22
N SER A 494 -3.60 6.08 -7.77
CA SER A 494 -4.94 5.56 -8.09
C SER A 494 -5.22 5.61 -9.59
N GLU A 495 -4.81 6.69 -10.25
CA GLU A 495 -4.94 6.92 -11.68
C GLU A 495 -4.12 5.94 -12.54
N SER A 496 -3.14 5.24 -11.95
CA SER A 496 -2.36 4.17 -12.60
C SER A 496 -2.77 2.78 -12.12
N THR A 497 -3.95 2.63 -11.50
CA THR A 497 -4.46 1.35 -10.97
C THR A 497 -3.53 0.71 -9.93
N GLY A 498 -2.84 1.54 -9.14
CA GLY A 498 -1.85 1.07 -8.18
C GLY A 498 -0.44 1.12 -8.78
N PRO A 499 0.34 0.02 -8.77
CA PRO A 499 1.77 0.06 -9.05
C PRO A 499 2.12 0.30 -10.53
N GLN A 500 3.16 1.11 -10.76
CA GLN A 500 3.77 1.44 -12.06
C GLN A 500 5.23 0.96 -12.10
N ASN A 501 6.02 1.35 -11.10
CA ASN A 501 7.43 0.96 -10.93
C ASN A 501 7.56 0.08 -9.68
N MET A 502 8.48 -0.88 -9.73
CA MET A 502 8.70 -1.79 -8.61
C MET A 502 10.15 -2.27 -8.54
N ASN A 503 10.74 -2.21 -7.34
CA ASN A 503 11.94 -2.97 -7.04
C ASN A 503 11.59 -4.44 -6.85
N VAL A 504 12.40 -5.34 -7.38
CA VAL A 504 12.21 -6.79 -7.19
C VAL A 504 13.49 -7.44 -6.70
N LYS A 505 13.38 -8.65 -6.16
CA LYS A 505 14.50 -9.39 -5.57
C LYS A 505 15.77 -9.38 -6.42
N ASP A 506 15.64 -9.63 -7.72
CA ASP A 506 16.77 -9.73 -8.64
C ASP A 506 17.13 -8.39 -9.33
N SER A 507 16.39 -7.32 -9.06
CA SER A 507 16.55 -6.01 -9.69
C SER A 507 16.00 -4.92 -8.76
N HIS A 508 16.81 -4.50 -7.79
CA HIS A 508 16.45 -3.46 -6.84
C HIS A 508 17.62 -2.52 -6.52
N ARG A 509 17.28 -1.28 -6.15
CA ARG A 509 18.22 -0.26 -5.70
C ARG A 509 17.59 0.54 -4.55
N ILE A 510 18.30 0.65 -3.43
CA ILE A 510 17.83 1.38 -2.24
C ILE A 510 17.61 2.85 -2.63
N GLY A 511 16.46 3.42 -2.25
CA GLY A 511 16.12 4.82 -2.53
C GLY A 511 15.56 5.04 -3.94
N SER A 512 15.49 4.00 -4.77
CA SER A 512 14.78 4.05 -6.05
C SER A 512 13.40 3.43 -5.91
N CYS A 513 12.47 3.79 -6.77
CA CYS A 513 11.16 3.16 -6.89
C CYS A 513 11.17 1.92 -7.81
N GLY A 514 12.34 1.51 -8.31
CA GLY A 514 12.46 0.37 -9.23
C GLY A 514 12.27 0.73 -10.70
N ARG A 515 12.27 -0.31 -11.54
CA ARG A 515 12.04 -0.20 -12.99
C ARG A 515 10.53 -0.25 -13.30
N PRO A 516 10.10 0.24 -14.48
CA PRO A 516 8.73 0.02 -14.94
C PRO A 516 8.40 -1.47 -14.97
N ILE A 517 7.20 -1.83 -14.50
CA ILE A 517 6.70 -3.20 -14.63
C ILE A 517 6.60 -3.54 -16.14
N PRO A 518 6.93 -4.76 -16.60
CA PRO A 518 6.83 -5.12 -18.01
C PRO A 518 5.43 -4.87 -18.58
N GLY A 519 5.36 -4.12 -19.68
CA GLY A 519 4.13 -3.63 -20.31
C GLY A 519 3.72 -2.21 -19.89
N PHE A 520 4.35 -1.65 -18.85
CA PHE A 520 4.12 -0.28 -18.40
C PHE A 520 5.16 0.63 -19.05
N SER A 521 4.68 1.67 -19.75
CA SER A 521 5.55 2.68 -20.36
C SER A 521 5.74 3.85 -19.41
N LEU A 522 6.95 4.42 -19.43
CA LEU A 522 7.39 5.51 -18.58
C LEU A 522 8.15 6.52 -19.45
N LYS A 523 7.85 7.81 -19.31
CA LYS A 523 8.65 8.91 -19.86
C LYS A 523 8.84 10.01 -18.81
N LEU A 524 9.90 10.78 -18.94
CA LEU A 524 10.06 12.06 -18.24
C LEU A 524 9.67 13.19 -19.19
N SER A 525 8.69 13.99 -18.80
CA SER A 525 8.24 15.16 -19.54
C SER A 525 8.97 16.41 -19.05
N ASN A 526 9.43 17.24 -19.99
CA ASN A 526 10.15 18.50 -19.72
C ASN A 526 11.31 18.36 -18.72
N PRO A 527 12.28 17.44 -18.94
CA PRO A 527 13.42 17.30 -18.06
C PRO A 527 14.25 18.59 -18.00
N ASP A 528 14.71 18.95 -16.81
CA ASP A 528 15.63 20.06 -16.58
C ASP A 528 17.09 19.69 -16.88
N GLU A 529 18.02 20.60 -16.60
CA GLU A 529 19.46 20.39 -16.80
C GLU A 529 20.02 19.20 -15.98
N GLU A 530 19.35 18.84 -14.88
CA GLU A 530 19.70 17.71 -14.01
C GLU A 530 18.95 16.41 -14.41
N GLN A 531 18.27 16.40 -15.57
CA GLN A 531 17.45 15.29 -16.05
C GLN A 531 16.26 14.94 -15.12
N ASN A 532 15.85 15.88 -14.26
CA ASN A 532 14.62 15.74 -13.49
C ASN A 532 13.46 16.26 -14.34
N GLY A 533 12.47 15.41 -14.59
CA GLY A 533 11.26 15.77 -15.32
C GLY A 533 10.00 15.28 -14.62
N GLU A 534 8.85 15.70 -15.13
CA GLU A 534 7.58 15.13 -14.68
C GLU A 534 7.47 13.68 -15.13
N VAL A 535 7.14 12.81 -14.18
CA VAL A 535 7.00 11.38 -14.46
C VAL A 535 5.63 11.14 -15.12
N CYS A 536 5.63 10.58 -16.33
CA CYS A 536 4.42 10.30 -17.09
C CYS A 536 4.29 8.80 -17.42
N PHE A 537 3.07 8.28 -17.35
CA PHE A 537 2.78 6.86 -17.57
C PHE A 537 1.93 6.62 -18.81
N TRP A 538 2.13 5.47 -19.45
CA TRP A 538 1.27 5.01 -20.53
C TRP A 538 1.12 3.49 -20.46
N GLY A 539 -0.11 2.99 -20.64
CA GLY A 539 -0.40 1.56 -20.70
C GLY A 539 -1.79 1.22 -20.19
N ARG A 540 -2.15 -0.07 -20.25
CA ARG A 540 -3.48 -0.59 -19.88
C ARG A 540 -3.87 -0.36 -18.43
N HIS A 541 -2.95 0.01 -17.56
CA HIS A 541 -3.20 0.32 -16.15
C HIS A 541 -3.63 1.79 -15.93
N VAL A 542 -3.48 2.67 -16.92
CA VAL A 542 -3.94 4.06 -16.82
C VAL A 542 -5.47 4.07 -16.77
N PHE A 543 -6.04 4.78 -15.80
CA PHE A 543 -7.47 4.90 -15.53
C PHE A 543 -8.29 5.33 -16.75
N MET A 544 -9.60 5.16 -16.65
CA MET A 544 -10.52 5.67 -17.66
C MET A 544 -10.68 7.19 -17.58
N GLY A 545 -10.55 7.78 -16.39
CA GLY A 545 -10.80 9.20 -16.13
C GLY A 545 -11.45 9.40 -14.76
N TYR A 546 -11.84 10.63 -14.47
CA TYR A 546 -12.58 10.96 -13.25
C TYR A 546 -14.08 11.04 -13.53
N LEU A 547 -14.89 10.35 -12.72
CA LEU A 547 -16.34 10.31 -12.87
C LEU A 547 -16.94 11.72 -12.81
N SER A 548 -17.67 12.09 -13.87
CA SER A 548 -18.32 13.39 -14.05
C SER A 548 -17.37 14.60 -13.96
N MET A 549 -16.06 14.41 -14.23
CA MET A 549 -15.03 15.47 -14.11
C MET A 549 -14.13 15.50 -15.37
N GLU A 550 -14.71 15.93 -16.49
CA GLU A 550 -14.03 15.99 -17.79
C GLU A 550 -12.82 16.92 -17.81
N GLU A 551 -12.95 18.14 -17.27
CA GLU A 551 -11.84 19.11 -17.22
C GLU A 551 -10.67 18.55 -16.40
N ASN A 552 -10.94 17.96 -15.24
CA ASN A 552 -9.88 17.34 -14.45
C ASN A 552 -9.22 16.16 -15.18
N THR A 553 -9.98 15.41 -15.99
CA THR A 553 -9.45 14.29 -16.76
C THR A 553 -8.53 14.77 -17.87
N ARG A 554 -8.94 15.79 -18.64
CA ARG A 554 -8.13 16.41 -19.69
C ARG A 554 -6.88 17.11 -19.15
N ASN A 555 -6.93 17.64 -17.93
CA ASN A 555 -5.76 18.25 -17.30
C ASN A 555 -4.74 17.21 -16.77
N THR A 556 -5.12 15.94 -16.66
CA THR A 556 -4.25 14.87 -16.17
C THR A 556 -3.74 13.98 -17.31
N LEU A 557 -4.40 13.97 -18.48
CA LEU A 557 -3.99 13.21 -19.67
C LEU A 557 -3.56 14.16 -20.80
N ASP A 558 -2.39 13.94 -21.40
CA ASP A 558 -2.00 14.67 -22.62
C ASP A 558 -2.78 14.21 -23.86
N GLU A 559 -2.59 14.89 -24.99
CA GLU A 559 -3.25 14.58 -26.27
C GLU A 559 -2.91 13.17 -26.80
N GLU A 560 -1.75 12.63 -26.41
CA GLU A 560 -1.30 11.27 -26.74
C GLU A 560 -1.82 10.21 -25.74
N GLY A 561 -2.48 10.65 -24.67
CA GLY A 561 -3.07 9.81 -23.63
C GLY A 561 -2.09 9.33 -22.56
N TRP A 562 -0.94 10.01 -22.39
CA TRP A 562 -0.06 9.83 -21.25
C TRP A 562 -0.65 10.45 -20.00
N LEU A 563 -0.53 9.73 -18.89
CA LEU A 563 -0.91 10.18 -17.57
C LEU A 563 0.21 11.01 -16.95
N HIS A 564 -0.07 12.28 -16.69
CA HIS A 564 0.79 13.18 -15.93
C HIS A 564 0.60 12.93 -14.43
N SER A 565 1.62 12.37 -13.77
CA SER A 565 1.54 12.02 -12.34
C SER A 565 1.51 13.25 -11.42
N GLY A 566 2.04 14.38 -11.89
CA GLY A 566 2.33 15.54 -11.06
C GLY A 566 3.52 15.35 -10.11
N ASP A 567 4.24 14.23 -10.21
CA ASP A 567 5.47 13.96 -9.46
C ASP A 567 6.70 14.17 -10.36
N LEU A 568 7.79 14.64 -9.76
CA LEU A 568 9.08 14.83 -10.42
C LEU A 568 10.01 13.66 -10.09
N GLY A 569 10.82 13.27 -11.07
CA GLY A 569 11.82 12.24 -10.87
C GLY A 569 12.88 12.21 -11.96
N ASN A 570 13.88 11.36 -11.75
CA ASN A 570 14.90 11.03 -12.73
C ASN A 570 14.96 9.52 -12.94
N ILE A 571 15.47 9.12 -14.11
CA ILE A 571 15.71 7.72 -14.48
C ILE A 571 17.20 7.58 -14.71
N ASP A 572 17.84 6.64 -14.00
CA ASP A 572 19.26 6.38 -14.18
C ASP A 572 19.56 5.51 -15.41
N ASP A 573 20.85 5.32 -15.73
CA ASP A 573 21.32 4.54 -16.88
C ASP A 573 20.85 3.07 -16.85
N ASP A 574 20.52 2.56 -15.65
CA ASP A 574 19.99 1.22 -15.45
C ASP A 574 18.45 1.19 -15.49
N GLY A 575 17.77 2.31 -15.76
CA GLY A 575 16.32 2.40 -15.88
C GLY A 575 15.56 2.44 -14.55
N PHE A 576 16.23 2.68 -13.41
CA PHE A 576 15.56 2.85 -12.13
C PHE A 576 15.04 4.28 -11.97
N LEU A 577 13.78 4.40 -11.57
CA LEU A 577 13.14 5.69 -11.29
C LEU A 577 13.42 6.11 -9.85
N THR A 578 13.80 7.37 -9.64
CA THR A 578 13.84 8.01 -8.33
C THR A 578 12.91 9.21 -8.31
N ILE A 579 11.97 9.25 -7.35
CA ILE A 579 11.07 10.38 -7.17
C ILE A 579 11.77 11.46 -6.35
N THR A 580 11.85 12.68 -6.89
CA THR A 580 12.57 13.81 -6.30
C THR A 580 11.64 14.85 -5.69
N GLY A 581 10.37 14.86 -6.07
CA GLY A 581 9.40 15.78 -5.50
C GLY A 581 8.02 15.69 -6.14
N ARG A 582 7.14 16.62 -5.79
CA ARG A 582 5.79 16.74 -6.35
C ARG A 582 5.53 18.17 -6.80
N ILE A 583 5.14 18.37 -8.05
CA ILE A 583 5.03 19.68 -8.71
C ILE A 583 4.16 20.63 -7.89
N LYS A 584 2.99 20.16 -7.42
CA LYS A 584 2.05 20.98 -6.63
C LYS A 584 2.51 21.24 -5.20
N GLU A 585 3.50 20.51 -4.70
CA GLU A 585 4.06 20.71 -3.36
C GLU A 585 5.44 21.36 -3.40
N LEU A 586 5.99 21.63 -4.59
CA LEU A 586 7.20 22.43 -4.71
C LEU A 586 6.96 23.79 -4.08
N ILE A 587 7.82 24.12 -3.13
CA ILE A 587 7.89 25.45 -2.57
C ILE A 587 8.61 26.32 -3.59
N ILE A 588 7.93 27.32 -4.13
CA ILE A 588 8.57 28.34 -4.96
C ILE A 588 8.86 29.53 -4.06
N THR A 589 10.12 29.71 -3.68
CA THR A 589 10.48 30.83 -2.79
C THR A 589 10.26 32.18 -3.49
N ALA A 590 10.28 33.28 -2.75
CA ALA A 590 10.21 34.63 -3.33
C ALA A 590 11.35 34.92 -4.33
N GLY A 591 12.46 34.16 -4.27
CA GLY A 591 13.57 34.23 -5.21
C GLY A 591 13.38 33.41 -6.49
N GLY A 592 12.28 32.66 -6.63
CA GLY A 592 12.00 31.80 -7.79
C GLY A 592 12.59 30.40 -7.70
N GLU A 593 13.29 30.07 -6.61
CA GLU A 593 13.87 28.74 -6.38
C GLU A 593 12.79 27.69 -6.07
N ASN A 594 12.85 26.55 -6.76
CA ASN A 594 11.95 25.42 -6.57
C ASN A 594 12.52 24.44 -5.55
N ILE A 595 11.80 24.21 -4.46
CA ILE A 595 12.28 23.44 -3.32
C ILE A 595 11.34 22.27 -3.05
N PRO A 596 11.79 21.01 -3.20
CA PRO A 596 11.04 19.83 -2.77
C PRO A 596 11.03 19.75 -1.23
N PRO A 597 9.86 19.96 -0.57
CA PRO A 597 9.83 20.06 0.89
C PRO A 597 10.13 18.73 1.60
N LEU A 598 9.70 17.62 1.02
CA LEU A 598 9.75 16.29 1.64
C LEU A 598 11.18 15.85 1.96
N LEU A 599 12.16 16.18 1.10
CA LEU A 599 13.57 15.80 1.31
C LEU A 599 14.15 16.49 2.56
N ILE A 600 13.84 17.77 2.75
CA ILE A 600 14.30 18.55 3.90
C ILE A 600 13.56 18.11 5.17
N GLU A 601 12.24 17.93 5.11
CA GLU A 601 11.43 17.44 6.23
C GLU A 601 11.93 16.07 6.74
N HIS A 602 12.27 15.18 5.80
CA HIS A 602 12.85 13.88 6.11
C HIS A 602 14.21 13.99 6.80
N SER A 603 15.09 14.84 6.25
CA SER A 603 16.42 15.08 6.80
C SER A 603 16.34 15.63 8.23
N VAL A 604 15.40 16.55 8.49
CA VAL A 604 15.17 17.10 9.82
C VAL A 604 14.71 16.03 10.80
N LYS A 605 13.75 15.18 10.43
CA LYS A 605 13.30 14.07 11.28
C LYS A 605 14.42 13.06 11.59
N THR A 606 15.34 12.87 10.66
CA THR A 606 16.49 11.97 10.82
C THR A 606 17.49 12.53 11.84
N GLU A 607 17.80 13.83 11.75
CA GLU A 607 18.71 14.51 12.67
C GLU A 607 18.09 14.78 14.06
N LEU A 608 16.76 14.82 14.15
CA LEU A 608 15.98 15.10 15.37
C LEU A 608 15.01 13.95 15.68
N PRO A 609 15.46 12.84 16.29
CA PRO A 609 14.67 11.63 16.46
C PRO A 609 13.45 11.77 17.39
N PHE A 610 13.37 12.85 18.16
CA PHE A 610 12.25 13.20 19.03
C PHE A 610 11.13 13.97 18.32
N ILE A 611 11.32 14.34 17.05
CA ILE A 611 10.30 14.95 16.20
C ILE A 611 9.41 13.86 15.59
N SER A 612 8.09 14.06 15.66
CA SER A 612 7.10 13.17 15.06
C SER A 612 6.82 13.55 13.61
N ASN A 613 6.48 14.82 13.38
CA ASN A 613 6.24 15.39 12.07
C ASN A 613 7.01 16.70 11.89
N ALA A 614 7.48 16.92 10.65
CA ALA A 614 8.13 18.14 10.23
C ALA A 614 7.43 18.62 8.95
N MET A 615 7.05 19.89 8.88
CA MET A 615 6.43 20.49 7.70
C MET A 615 7.15 21.78 7.32
N LEU A 616 7.83 21.75 6.16
CA LEU A 616 8.53 22.86 5.58
C LEU A 616 7.56 23.88 4.99
N ILE A 617 7.90 25.14 5.15
CA ILE A 617 7.14 26.29 4.71
C ILE A 617 8.10 27.25 4.03
N GLY A 618 7.73 27.73 2.86
CA GLY A 618 8.52 28.74 2.16
C GLY A 618 7.90 29.27 0.88
N ASP A 619 6.69 28.80 0.52
CA ASP A 619 6.05 29.20 -0.73
C ASP A 619 5.78 30.70 -0.75
N LYS A 620 6.33 31.38 -1.74
CA LYS A 620 6.34 32.84 -1.91
C LYS A 620 6.93 33.60 -0.70
N ARG A 621 7.76 32.94 0.11
CA ARG A 621 8.44 33.53 1.28
C ARG A 621 9.91 33.78 0.98
N LYS A 622 10.52 34.71 1.74
CA LYS A 622 11.93 35.12 1.59
C LYS A 622 12.92 34.04 1.99
N PHE A 623 12.51 33.10 2.85
CA PHE A 623 13.32 32.02 3.36
C PHE A 623 12.45 30.83 3.79
N LEU A 624 13.07 29.67 3.93
CA LEU A 624 12.42 28.49 4.46
C LEU A 624 12.28 28.54 5.99
N SER A 625 11.10 28.17 6.48
CA SER A 625 10.84 27.87 7.87
C SER A 625 10.23 26.47 8.01
N ILE A 626 10.20 25.91 9.21
CA ILE A 626 9.67 24.57 9.43
C ILE A 626 8.80 24.50 10.69
N LEU A 627 7.63 23.85 10.60
CA LEU A 627 6.82 23.49 11.76
C LEU A 627 7.22 22.09 12.21
N LEU A 628 7.40 21.93 13.52
CA LEU A 628 7.82 20.67 14.13
C LEU A 628 6.78 20.23 15.16
N THR A 629 6.52 18.93 15.25
CA THR A 629 5.74 18.33 16.35
C THR A 629 6.61 17.35 17.12
N LEU A 630 6.41 17.25 18.43
CA LEU A 630 7.11 16.29 19.27
C LEU A 630 6.38 14.94 19.26
N LYS A 631 7.11 13.83 19.38
CA LYS A 631 6.49 12.53 19.61
C LYS A 631 5.88 12.51 21.01
N CYS A 632 4.58 12.23 21.04
CA CYS A 632 3.80 12.13 22.27
C CYS A 632 3.01 10.82 22.31
N GLN A 633 2.51 10.49 23.50
CA GLN A 633 1.58 9.40 23.68
C GLN A 633 0.29 9.66 22.88
N VAL A 634 -0.34 8.61 22.41
CA VAL A 634 -1.59 8.69 21.64
C VAL A 634 -2.65 7.91 22.40
N ASN A 635 -3.84 8.48 22.55
CA ASN A 635 -4.95 7.76 23.14
C ASN A 635 -5.33 6.58 22.25
N GLU A 636 -5.20 5.36 22.76
CA GLU A 636 -5.42 4.14 21.99
C GLU A 636 -6.87 4.00 21.50
N SER A 637 -7.83 4.56 22.23
CA SER A 637 -9.25 4.49 21.87
C SER A 637 -9.62 5.49 20.75
N THR A 638 -9.20 6.75 20.88
CA THR A 638 -9.59 7.84 19.97
C THR A 638 -8.59 8.08 18.84
N GLY A 639 -7.32 7.70 19.01
CA GLY A 639 -6.23 8.04 18.09
C GLY A 639 -5.73 9.48 18.22
N GLU A 640 -6.14 10.19 19.29
CA GLU A 640 -5.76 11.58 19.52
C GLU A 640 -4.41 11.69 20.25
N PRO A 641 -3.50 12.56 19.76
CA PRO A 641 -2.25 12.85 20.44
C PRO A 641 -2.49 13.51 21.80
N GLN A 642 -1.76 13.05 22.80
CA GLN A 642 -1.79 13.54 24.18
C GLN A 642 -0.66 14.54 24.44
N ASP A 643 -0.72 15.23 25.58
CA ASP A 643 0.32 16.18 26.00
C ASP A 643 1.58 15.49 26.53
N GLU A 644 1.48 14.23 26.99
CA GLU A 644 2.60 13.48 27.53
C GLU A 644 3.54 13.01 26.43
N LEU A 645 4.83 13.29 26.56
CA LEU A 645 5.85 12.86 25.61
C LEU A 645 5.98 11.34 25.61
N SER A 646 6.36 10.75 24.47
CA SER A 646 6.62 9.32 24.41
C SER A 646 7.86 8.94 25.23
N ASP A 647 7.90 7.73 25.76
CA ASP A 647 8.96 7.28 26.68
C ASP A 647 10.37 7.42 26.07
N ASP A 648 10.50 7.18 24.76
CA ASP A 648 11.75 7.34 24.02
C ASP A 648 12.20 8.80 23.96
N VAL A 649 11.27 9.75 23.82
CA VAL A 649 11.56 11.19 23.88
C VAL A 649 11.94 11.62 25.28
N VAL A 650 11.22 11.17 26.30
CA VAL A 650 11.57 11.48 27.71
C VAL A 650 12.97 10.96 28.03
N ALA A 651 13.30 9.74 27.60
CA ALA A 651 14.64 9.18 27.77
C ALA A 651 15.71 9.99 27.03
N PHE A 652 15.42 10.43 25.80
CA PHE A 652 16.31 11.27 25.02
C PHE A 652 16.52 12.65 25.66
N PHE A 653 15.45 13.30 26.12
CA PHE A 653 15.49 14.60 26.79
C PHE A 653 16.32 14.55 28.06
N ARG A 654 16.15 13.52 28.90
CA ARG A 654 17.00 13.31 30.08
C ARG A 654 18.48 13.17 29.71
N LYS A 655 18.79 12.49 28.60
CA LYS A 655 20.18 12.31 28.13
C LYS A 655 20.82 13.62 27.71
N ILE A 656 20.06 14.53 27.09
CA ILE A 656 20.56 15.86 26.70
C ILE A 656 20.45 16.90 27.82
N GLY A 657 19.85 16.55 28.97
CA GLY A 657 19.77 17.40 30.16
C GLY A 657 18.44 18.13 30.36
N SER A 658 17.39 17.81 29.58
CA SER A 658 16.03 18.30 29.80
C SER A 658 15.23 17.38 30.72
N ASN A 659 14.43 17.97 31.61
CA ASN A 659 13.52 17.26 32.51
C ASN A 659 12.07 17.27 32.02
N SER A 660 11.80 17.83 30.83
CA SER A 660 10.44 17.91 30.30
C SER A 660 9.87 16.53 30.03
N THR A 661 8.63 16.34 30.46
CA THR A 661 7.85 15.12 30.24
C THR A 661 6.60 15.37 29.42
N ARG A 662 6.24 16.64 29.19
CA ARG A 662 5.07 17.06 28.44
C ARG A 662 5.41 18.06 27.35
N VAL A 663 4.63 18.08 26.27
CA VAL A 663 4.77 19.05 25.19
C VAL A 663 4.52 20.47 25.71
N SER A 664 3.49 20.64 26.53
CA SER A 664 3.16 21.92 27.19
C SER A 664 4.31 22.48 28.04
N GLU A 665 5.09 21.64 28.72
CA GLU A 665 6.26 22.03 29.49
C GLU A 665 7.38 22.55 28.58
N VAL A 666 7.66 21.84 27.49
CA VAL A 666 8.68 22.25 26.49
C VAL A 666 8.35 23.63 25.93
N LEU A 667 7.08 23.87 25.60
CA LEU A 667 6.63 25.12 24.99
C LEU A 667 6.56 26.28 25.99
N SER A 668 6.00 26.06 27.19
CA SER A 668 5.82 27.11 28.19
C SER A 668 7.14 27.58 28.79
N SER A 669 8.11 26.68 28.98
CA SER A 669 9.45 27.02 29.43
C SER A 669 10.38 27.45 28.31
N SER A 670 9.95 27.32 27.05
CA SER A 670 10.80 27.45 25.87
C SER A 670 12.12 26.70 26.06
N ASP A 671 12.03 25.42 26.46
CA ASP A 671 13.15 24.64 27.01
C ASP A 671 14.44 24.90 26.20
N PRO A 672 15.44 25.58 26.81
CA PRO A 672 16.61 26.03 26.07
C PRO A 672 17.46 24.87 25.57
N VAL A 673 17.44 23.72 26.27
CA VAL A 673 18.19 22.53 25.88
C VAL A 673 17.57 21.89 24.65
N VAL A 674 16.23 21.76 24.64
CA VAL A 674 15.50 21.20 23.49
C VAL A 674 15.62 22.13 22.28
N ASN A 675 15.47 23.44 22.47
CA ASN A 675 15.64 24.43 21.41
C ASN A 675 17.07 24.44 20.84
N CYS A 676 18.09 24.29 21.69
CA CYS A 676 19.48 24.15 21.25
C CYS A 676 19.67 22.87 20.41
N ALA A 677 19.12 21.74 20.86
CA ALA A 677 19.18 20.49 20.10
C ALA A 677 18.50 20.60 18.73
N ILE A 678 17.35 21.28 18.66
CA ILE A 678 16.65 21.56 17.39
C ILE A 678 17.52 22.45 16.49
N ALA A 679 18.07 23.54 17.01
CA ALA A 679 18.92 24.46 16.26
C ALA A 679 20.14 23.75 15.67
N GLU A 680 20.82 22.93 16.47
CA GLU A 680 21.97 22.14 16.03
C GLU A 680 21.59 21.10 14.97
N GLY A 681 20.44 20.43 15.12
CA GLY A 681 19.96 19.47 14.13
C GLY A 681 19.60 20.13 12.80
N ILE A 682 18.92 21.28 12.85
CA ILE A 682 18.63 22.07 11.65
C ILE A 682 19.92 22.55 10.98
N GLU A 683 20.94 22.96 11.75
CA GLU A 683 22.21 23.36 11.15
C GLU A 683 22.93 22.18 10.47
N ARG A 684 22.89 20.97 11.05
CA ARG A 684 23.41 19.76 10.38
C ARG A 684 22.68 19.44 9.08
N VAL A 685 21.36 19.66 9.02
CA VAL A 685 20.60 19.56 7.76
C VAL A 685 21.04 20.65 6.77
N ASN A 686 21.16 21.90 7.23
CA ASN A 686 21.55 23.03 6.39
C ASN A 686 22.96 22.90 5.81
N GLN A 687 23.88 22.21 6.49
CA GLN A 687 25.22 21.90 5.97
C GLN A 687 25.19 20.96 4.77
N LYS A 688 24.13 20.16 4.62
CA LYS A 688 23.91 19.26 3.48
C LYS A 688 23.08 19.92 2.36
N ALA A 689 22.62 21.15 2.55
CA ALA A 689 21.81 21.86 1.56
C ALA A 689 22.64 22.21 0.32
N THR A 690 22.08 21.96 -0.86
CA THR A 690 22.77 22.22 -2.15
C THR A 690 22.80 23.71 -2.50
N SER A 691 21.87 24.50 -1.94
CA SER A 691 21.81 25.95 -2.16
C SER A 691 21.42 26.68 -0.88
N ASN A 692 21.74 27.98 -0.82
CA ASN A 692 21.33 28.85 0.28
C ASN A 692 19.81 28.95 0.41
N ALA A 693 19.08 28.82 -0.69
CA ALA A 693 17.62 28.86 -0.69
C ALA A 693 17.00 27.63 0.01
N GLN A 694 17.70 26.49 0.01
CA GLN A 694 17.28 25.26 0.70
C GLN A 694 17.58 25.25 2.22
N ARG A 695 18.26 26.29 2.75
CA ARG A 695 18.55 26.38 4.19
C ARG A 695 17.30 26.80 4.96
N VAL A 696 16.94 26.02 5.98
CA VAL A 696 15.90 26.36 6.96
C VAL A 696 16.44 27.42 7.92
N GLN A 697 15.79 28.58 7.96
CA GLN A 697 16.24 29.71 8.78
C GLN A 697 15.49 29.86 10.10
N LYS A 698 14.23 29.42 10.15
CA LYS A 698 13.38 29.53 11.35
C LYS A 698 12.54 28.28 11.55
N TRP A 699 12.11 28.05 12.78
CA TRP A 699 11.22 26.93 13.12
C TRP A 699 10.26 27.32 14.23
N ASP A 700 9.15 26.59 14.34
CA ASP A 700 8.22 26.64 15.48
C ASP A 700 7.83 25.23 15.89
N VAL A 701 7.69 24.99 17.19
CA VAL A 701 7.24 23.71 17.74
C VAL A 701 5.77 23.83 18.10
N LEU A 702 4.95 22.93 17.53
CA LEU A 702 3.50 22.96 17.70
C LEU A 702 3.07 22.25 19.01
N PRO A 703 1.96 22.70 19.62
CA PRO A 703 1.46 22.15 20.89
C PRO A 703 0.82 20.77 20.78
N GLN A 704 0.55 20.29 19.57
CA GLN A 704 -0.08 19.00 19.34
C GLN A 704 0.52 18.33 18.12
N ASP A 705 0.68 17.01 18.18
CA ASP A 705 1.10 16.21 17.03
C ASP A 705 0.00 16.11 15.96
N PHE A 706 0.38 15.78 14.73
CA PHE A 706 -0.56 15.60 13.63
C PHE A 706 -1.32 14.29 13.76
N SER A 707 -2.62 14.31 13.46
CA SER A 707 -3.47 13.12 13.56
C SER A 707 -4.55 13.08 12.49
N ILE A 708 -5.17 11.91 12.33
CA ILE A 708 -6.33 11.76 11.45
C ILE A 708 -7.52 12.54 12.03
N VAL A 709 -7.72 12.46 13.35
CA VAL A 709 -8.84 13.12 14.06
C VAL A 709 -8.71 14.64 14.01
N GLY A 710 -7.50 15.16 14.19
CA GLY A 710 -7.20 16.59 14.07
C GLY A 710 -7.25 17.13 12.63
N GLY A 711 -7.34 16.24 11.64
CA GLY A 711 -7.48 16.57 10.23
C GLY A 711 -6.16 16.90 9.51
N GLU A 712 -5.02 16.90 10.21
CA GLU A 712 -3.70 17.14 9.61
C GLU A 712 -3.21 15.95 8.79
N LEU A 713 -3.64 14.72 9.13
CA LEU A 713 -3.33 13.51 8.38
C LEU A 713 -4.57 12.95 7.65
N GLY A 714 -4.37 12.38 6.47
CA GLY A 714 -5.37 11.58 5.77
C GLY A 714 -5.50 10.16 6.34
N PRO A 715 -6.50 9.38 5.88
CA PRO A 715 -6.73 8.02 6.37
C PRO A 715 -5.55 7.06 6.18
N THR A 716 -4.70 7.33 5.17
CA THR A 716 -3.45 6.59 4.88
C THR A 716 -2.23 7.18 5.60
N LEU A 717 -2.44 8.05 6.60
CA LEU A 717 -1.41 8.77 7.37
C LEU A 717 -0.55 9.75 6.56
N LYS A 718 -1.00 10.14 5.35
CA LYS A 718 -0.36 11.19 4.55
C LYS A 718 -0.68 12.59 5.08
N LEU A 719 0.31 13.49 5.10
CA LEU A 719 0.15 14.88 5.53
C LEU A 719 -0.76 15.68 4.59
N LYS A 720 -1.72 16.42 5.15
CA LYS A 720 -2.58 17.38 4.45
C LYS A 720 -2.06 18.81 4.65
N ARG A 721 -1.04 19.20 3.89
CA ARG A 721 -0.37 20.52 4.01
C ARG A 721 -1.33 21.72 4.12
N PRO A 722 -2.38 21.86 3.28
CA PRO A 722 -3.25 23.04 3.36
C PRO A 722 -4.06 23.11 4.65
N ALA A 723 -4.43 21.96 5.23
CA ALA A 723 -5.11 21.91 6.52
C ALA A 723 -4.18 22.42 7.64
N VAL A 724 -2.91 22.01 7.62
CA VAL A 724 -1.89 22.47 8.59
C VAL A 724 -1.59 23.96 8.42
N LEU A 725 -1.43 24.45 7.18
CA LEU A 725 -1.23 25.88 6.90
C LEU A 725 -2.39 26.73 7.42
N LYS A 726 -3.63 26.28 7.17
CA LYS A 726 -4.84 26.97 7.64
C LYS A 726 -4.92 27.01 9.16
N LYS A 727 -4.64 25.88 9.83
CA LYS A 727 -4.71 25.76 11.30
C LYS A 727 -3.63 26.58 12.02
N ASN A 728 -2.46 26.77 11.40
CA ASN A 728 -1.29 27.41 12.02
C ASN A 728 -0.92 28.76 11.40
N CYS A 729 -1.83 29.40 10.67
CA CYS A 729 -1.56 30.63 9.90
C CYS A 729 -0.88 31.73 10.73
N ASP A 730 -1.36 31.98 11.95
CA ASP A 730 -0.83 33.05 12.82
C ASP A 730 0.62 32.76 13.26
N ARG A 731 0.90 31.52 13.66
CA ARG A 731 2.26 31.06 14.02
C ARG A 731 3.21 31.21 12.84
N ILE A 732 2.77 30.80 11.65
CA ILE A 732 3.54 30.91 10.43
C ILE A 732 3.84 32.37 10.11
N ASN A 733 2.84 33.25 10.19
CA ASN A 733 3.05 34.67 9.92
C ASN A 733 4.06 35.29 10.89
N ASN A 734 4.01 34.93 12.18
CA ASN A 734 4.98 35.40 13.17
C ASN A 734 6.43 35.04 12.82
N LEU A 735 6.68 33.85 12.25
CA LEU A 735 8.02 33.47 11.78
C LEU A 735 8.55 34.47 10.73
N TYR A 736 7.68 35.08 9.93
CA TYR A 736 8.04 36.01 8.86
C TYR A 736 7.90 37.50 9.23
N CYS A 737 7.42 37.84 10.42
CA CYS A 737 7.18 39.23 10.85
C CYS A 737 8.45 39.98 11.31
N ASP A 738 9.51 39.30 11.76
CA ASP A 738 10.72 39.94 12.35
C ASP A 738 11.69 40.61 11.34
N LEU A 739 11.19 41.18 10.25
CA LEU A 739 12.02 41.94 9.30
C LEU A 739 11.56 43.39 9.23
N THR A 740 11.71 44.13 10.32
CA THR A 740 11.98 45.56 10.23
C THR A 740 13.49 45.74 10.02
N PRO A 741 13.94 46.44 8.96
CA PRO A 741 15.36 46.74 8.79
C PRO A 741 15.78 47.65 9.95
N THR A 742 16.77 47.23 10.72
CA THR A 742 17.57 48.13 11.55
C THR A 742 18.25 49.11 10.61
N SER A 743 17.64 50.29 10.47
CA SER A 743 18.28 51.43 9.83
C SER A 743 19.57 51.74 10.58
N SER A 744 20.66 51.77 9.83
CA SER A 744 21.96 52.29 10.22
C SER A 744 21.86 53.63 10.95
N SER A 745 22.44 53.69 12.15
CA SER A 745 23.02 54.90 12.74
C SER A 745 24.20 54.50 13.62
#